data_AF-A0A2E5EJK1-F1
#
_entry.id   AF-A0A2E5EJK1-F1
#
_cell.length_a   1.000
_cell.length_b   1.000
_cell.length_c   1.000
_cell.angle_alpha   90.00
_cell.angle_beta   90.00
_cell.angle_gamma   90.00
#
_symmetry.space_group_name_H-M   'P 1'
#
loop_
_entity.id
_entity.type
_entity.pdbx_description
1 polymer ?
#
loop_
_entity_poly.entity_id
_entity_poly.type
_entity_poly.pdbx_seq_one_letter_code
_entity_poly.pdbx_strand_id
1 'polypeptide(L)'
;MRAFLTALLIVSMLVPASAFACVNTRYSRADEEKITGDVVKLIMGQFGHRGQHFYEYQLELTALELEKAPKNVEARNDRAVAFLKLKRYNEALEEFQRIEEDSPGRYRTHANLGVLYKKTSEYAKAAEHIQKSLEIQPGGHLGLGDYYLRMIRWLDKVEDMKANSEAVNFLGIPYSAGTSATADSKLVNREFLETLIKADRSFPDVYVVLGDLLTEEKEYELAYRAYERAADLRHPFRKELKSRRAHIRSNWETMADEQEGFVAPTGLTISRQIRNELGDAEEWVAEFQHHEAMLITGDQDPTFDTIKERMKTAKVLEPVYEPAGLFKGERTRDGGSERGLLWASVVFLAVVIVLIWVAAKLAMRLVRKLKGTDDPLNRRFGLDNRIKFSKYKELTVATIQNEHAVAKVCLHGGHVMSFKPHGHDEVLWMSSEAVFEAPKPIRGGVPVCWPWFSQHPDNQELPQHGFARNRQWSVDSSEMRSDGRTRFSLVLRDGAQTHDIWAHAFELVLNIIVGTDLRLELVSRNTGTEPIVVGGALHTYFSIGEIGQVSIEGLDGRSYLDQLDSMKEKQQDGAITIGEEVDRIYINTEDTCVIHDRKLARQIHVAKEGSRSTVVWNPWIDKAKRMGDFVNDGFQEMLCIETTNAHDDLHTIQPGEEHRMVQTIWVGK
;
A
#
# COMPACT_ATOMS: atom_id res chain seq x y z
N MET A 1 51.04 -1.54 -0.10
CA MET A 1 50.45 -0.76 1.02
C MET A 1 50.08 0.69 0.68
N ARG A 2 50.66 1.34 -0.35
CA ARG A 2 50.19 2.65 -0.87
C ARG A 2 49.28 2.57 -2.10
N ALA A 3 49.06 1.36 -2.66
CA ALA A 3 48.14 1.12 -3.78
C ALA A 3 46.76 0.56 -3.34
N PHE A 4 46.59 0.24 -2.05
CA PHE A 4 45.35 -0.31 -1.47
C PHE A 4 44.45 0.79 -0.86
N LEU A 5 44.97 2.02 -0.76
CA LEU A 5 44.28 3.21 -0.23
C LEU A 5 43.69 4.11 -1.32
N THR A 6 43.98 3.84 -2.60
CA THR A 6 43.51 4.65 -3.73
C THR A 6 42.30 4.03 -4.46
N ALA A 7 42.05 2.73 -4.29
CA ALA A 7 40.87 2.07 -4.84
C ALA A 7 39.61 2.23 -3.96
N LEU A 8 39.75 2.76 -2.75
CA LEU A 8 38.65 3.09 -1.84
C LEU A 8 37.98 4.46 -2.13
N LEU A 9 38.41 5.14 -3.20
CA LEU A 9 37.99 6.51 -3.53
C LEU A 9 37.29 6.64 -4.89
N ILE A 10 37.05 5.53 -5.61
CA ILE A 10 36.48 5.57 -6.98
C ILE A 10 35.24 4.68 -7.18
N VAL A 11 34.76 3.94 -6.17
CA VAL A 11 33.43 3.26 -6.23
C VAL A 11 32.47 3.81 -5.16
N SER A 12 32.63 5.09 -4.82
CA SER A 12 31.61 5.89 -4.12
C SER A 12 30.68 6.64 -5.08
N MET A 13 30.79 6.38 -6.38
CA MET A 13 29.94 6.98 -7.41
C MET A 13 29.32 5.87 -8.25
N LEU A 14 28.01 5.95 -8.46
CA LEU A 14 27.11 4.99 -9.13
C LEU A 14 26.36 4.01 -8.21
N VAL A 15 25.89 4.52 -7.08
CA VAL A 15 24.58 4.14 -6.55
C VAL A 15 23.54 4.98 -7.29
N PRO A 16 22.59 4.44 -8.06
CA PRO A 16 21.34 5.15 -8.27
C PRO A 16 20.65 5.12 -6.91
N ALA A 17 20.77 6.22 -6.20
CA ALA A 17 19.90 6.51 -5.10
C ALA A 17 18.47 6.44 -5.71
N SER A 18 17.60 5.58 -5.17
CA SER A 18 16.16 5.57 -5.47
C SER A 18 15.38 5.06 -4.26
N ALA A 19 15.76 5.49 -3.06
CA ALA A 19 14.99 5.28 -1.85
C ALA A 19 15.20 6.51 -0.96
N PHE A 20 14.28 6.70 -0.02
CA PHE A 20 14.31 7.72 1.03
C PHE A 20 13.61 9.05 0.71
N ALA A 21 12.40 9.17 1.27
CA ALA A 21 11.80 10.47 1.51
C ALA A 21 12.69 11.29 2.47
N CYS A 22 12.82 12.58 2.18
CA CYS A 22 13.24 13.61 3.12
C CYS A 22 12.01 13.97 3.96
N VAL A 23 11.93 13.82 5.29
CA VAL A 23 12.84 14.10 6.43
C VAL A 23 12.55 12.96 7.45
N ASN A 24 13.47 11.98 7.61
CA ASN A 24 13.67 10.81 8.55
C ASN A 24 12.76 10.59 9.82
N THR A 25 12.65 9.43 10.53
CA THR A 25 13.27 8.07 10.42
C THR A 25 12.46 6.87 10.97
N ARG A 26 11.16 6.98 11.20
CA ARG A 26 10.28 5.80 11.38
C ARG A 26 8.94 6.05 10.72
N TYR A 27 9.03 6.38 9.44
CA TYR A 27 7.91 6.46 8.53
C TYR A 27 8.20 5.47 7.42
N SER A 28 7.64 4.27 7.57
CA SER A 28 7.59 3.34 6.45
C SER A 28 6.51 3.82 5.48
N ARG A 29 6.61 3.44 4.20
CA ARG A 29 5.51 3.60 3.24
C ARG A 29 4.20 2.99 3.78
N ALA A 30 4.29 1.94 4.60
CA ALA A 30 3.14 1.36 5.30
C ALA A 30 2.55 2.29 6.39
N ASP A 31 3.35 3.14 7.03
CA ASP A 31 2.85 4.20 7.93
C ASP A 31 2.22 5.37 7.14
N GLU A 32 2.74 5.69 5.95
CA GLU A 32 2.15 6.70 5.04
C GLU A 32 0.85 6.23 4.35
N GLU A 33 0.71 4.92 4.10
CA GLU A 33 -0.54 4.29 3.64
C GLU A 33 -1.60 4.24 4.75
N LYS A 34 -1.18 4.14 6.03
CA LYS A 34 -2.06 4.27 7.20
C LYS A 34 -2.54 5.71 7.43
N ILE A 35 -1.88 6.71 6.84
CA ILE A 35 -2.39 8.08 6.75
C ILE A 35 -3.48 8.10 5.67
N THR A 36 -4.67 7.77 6.17
CA THR A 36 -6.02 7.83 5.58
C THR A 36 -6.09 7.90 4.06
N GLY A 37 -6.56 6.82 3.42
CA GLY A 37 -7.18 6.87 2.08
C GLY A 37 -8.56 7.56 2.06
N ASP A 38 -8.90 8.26 3.14
CA ASP A 38 -10.10 9.08 3.27
C ASP A 38 -9.71 10.52 2.92
N VAL A 39 -10.09 10.93 1.72
CA VAL A 39 -9.79 12.25 1.16
C VAL A 39 -10.39 13.37 2.01
N VAL A 40 -11.52 13.14 2.70
CA VAL A 40 -12.09 14.12 3.62
C VAL A 40 -11.10 14.37 4.76
N LYS A 41 -10.65 13.31 5.45
CA LYS A 41 -9.70 13.42 6.57
C LYS A 41 -8.38 14.05 6.16
N LEU A 42 -7.89 13.72 4.97
CA LEU A 42 -6.68 14.31 4.41
C LEU A 42 -6.84 15.82 4.19
N ILE A 43 -7.94 16.25 3.55
CA ILE A 43 -8.24 17.66 3.32
C ILE A 43 -8.40 18.42 4.64
N MET A 44 -9.10 17.82 5.61
CA MET A 44 -9.33 18.41 6.93
C MET A 44 -8.08 18.39 7.82
N GLY A 45 -7.01 17.69 7.42
CA GLY A 45 -5.78 17.56 8.19
C GLY A 45 -5.88 16.64 9.41
N GLN A 46 -6.94 15.81 9.47
CA GLN A 46 -7.23 14.87 10.56
C GLN A 46 -6.51 13.54 10.33
N PHE A 47 -5.19 13.57 10.43
CA PHE A 47 -4.39 12.35 10.40
C PHE A 47 -3.20 12.46 11.34
N GLY A 48 -2.81 11.31 11.90
CA GLY A 48 -1.73 11.25 12.88
C GLY A 48 -0.41 11.72 12.26
N HIS A 49 0.26 12.64 12.94
CA HIS A 49 1.61 13.07 12.61
C HIS A 49 2.36 13.46 13.88
N ARG A 50 3.66 13.23 13.87
CA ARG A 50 4.55 13.33 15.03
C ARG A 50 4.56 14.73 15.64
N GLY A 51 4.48 14.78 16.96
CA GLY A 51 4.57 16.00 17.76
C GLY A 51 6.00 16.34 18.17
N GLN A 52 6.15 17.45 18.92
CA GLN A 52 7.44 17.94 19.41
C GLN A 52 8.17 16.89 20.28
N HIS A 53 7.48 16.26 21.23
CA HIS A 53 8.05 15.27 22.14
C HIS A 53 8.69 14.08 21.41
N PHE A 54 8.10 13.63 20.29
CA PHE A 54 8.70 12.58 19.48
C PHE A 54 10.04 12.99 18.91
N TYR A 55 10.16 14.21 18.38
CA TYR A 55 11.42 14.68 17.82
C TYR A 55 12.47 14.97 18.88
N GLU A 56 12.07 15.40 20.08
CA GLU A 56 12.98 15.49 21.23
C GLU A 56 13.51 14.11 21.64
N TYR A 57 12.64 13.12 21.73
CA TYR A 57 13.02 11.73 21.95
C TYR A 57 13.97 11.19 20.86
N GLN A 58 13.75 11.52 19.58
CA GLN A 58 14.67 11.16 18.51
C GLN A 58 16.06 11.81 18.65
N LEU A 59 16.14 13.04 19.18
CA LEU A 59 17.44 13.65 19.47
C LEU A 59 18.22 12.88 20.54
N GLU A 60 17.53 12.37 21.56
CA GLU A 60 18.16 11.54 22.61
C GLU A 60 18.66 10.20 22.05
N LEU A 61 17.82 9.51 21.27
CA LEU A 61 18.20 8.24 20.63
C LEU A 61 19.41 8.40 19.70
N THR A 62 19.35 9.39 18.81
CA THR A 62 20.43 9.64 17.84
C THR A 62 21.72 10.10 18.51
N ALA A 63 21.63 10.80 19.66
CA ALA A 63 22.81 11.14 20.45
C ALA A 63 23.51 9.87 20.98
N LEU A 64 22.76 8.91 21.51
CA LEU A 64 23.31 7.62 21.99
C LEU A 64 23.92 6.79 20.84
N GLU A 65 23.28 6.81 19.66
CA GLU A 65 23.81 6.11 18.48
C GLU A 65 25.12 6.74 17.98
N LEU A 66 25.19 8.07 17.97
CA LEU A 66 26.39 8.79 17.54
C LEU A 66 27.51 8.74 18.58
N GLU A 67 27.22 8.53 19.86
CA GLU A 67 28.25 8.22 20.87
C GLU A 67 28.93 6.88 20.56
N LYS A 68 28.14 5.85 20.20
CA LYS A 68 28.64 4.52 19.83
C LYS A 68 29.30 4.50 18.45
N ALA A 69 28.77 5.28 17.51
CA ALA A 69 29.24 5.35 16.13
C ALA A 69 29.26 6.81 15.61
N PRO A 70 30.31 7.61 15.91
CA PRO A 70 30.36 9.04 15.59
C PRO A 70 30.27 9.42 14.11
N LYS A 71 30.53 8.44 13.22
CA LYS A 71 30.45 8.58 11.76
C LYS A 71 29.20 7.94 11.16
N ASN A 72 28.22 7.57 11.97
CA ASN A 72 26.96 7.04 11.46
C ASN A 72 26.17 8.15 10.76
N VAL A 73 26.24 8.15 9.43
CA VAL A 73 25.61 9.16 8.58
C VAL A 73 24.08 9.12 8.68
N GLU A 74 23.48 7.95 8.89
CA GLU A 74 22.03 7.84 9.04
C GLU A 74 21.57 8.44 10.36
N ALA A 75 22.20 8.08 11.49
CA ALA A 75 21.90 8.68 12.79
C ALA A 75 22.09 10.21 12.78
N ARG A 76 23.09 10.71 12.03
CA ARG A 76 23.30 12.15 11.84
C ARG A 76 22.17 12.79 11.03
N ASN A 77 21.70 12.12 9.97
CA ASN A 77 20.58 12.58 9.15
C ASN A 77 19.29 12.63 9.96
N ASP A 78 19.03 11.61 10.78
CA ASP A 78 17.91 11.54 11.73
C ASP A 78 17.91 12.72 12.69
N ARG A 79 19.08 13.00 13.27
CA ARG A 79 19.29 14.12 14.19
C ARG A 79 19.03 15.46 13.52
N ALA A 80 19.58 15.67 12.32
CA ALA A 80 19.39 16.88 11.53
C ALA A 80 17.90 17.11 11.21
N VAL A 81 17.20 16.04 10.86
CA VAL A 81 15.76 16.03 10.62
C VAL A 81 14.96 16.36 11.88
N ALA A 82 15.31 15.77 13.03
CA ALA A 82 14.66 16.07 14.29
C ALA A 82 14.85 17.56 14.66
N PHE A 83 16.05 18.11 14.50
CA PHE A 83 16.29 19.56 14.64
C PHE A 83 15.42 20.38 13.68
N LEU A 84 15.33 20.00 12.40
CA LEU A 84 14.52 20.69 11.41
C LEU A 84 13.03 20.72 11.81
N LYS A 85 12.50 19.61 12.32
CA LYS A 85 11.09 19.50 12.78
C LYS A 85 10.84 20.27 14.07
N LEU A 86 11.85 20.38 14.94
CA LEU A 86 11.86 21.24 16.12
C LEU A 86 12.14 22.72 15.81
N LYS A 87 12.24 23.10 14.53
CA LYS A 87 12.55 24.46 14.05
C LYS A 87 13.91 24.99 14.51
N ARG A 88 14.83 24.08 14.87
CA ARG A 88 16.23 24.34 15.22
C ARG A 88 17.07 24.32 13.95
N TYR A 89 16.83 25.31 13.09
CA TYR A 89 17.32 25.29 11.70
C TYR A 89 18.84 25.40 11.60
N ASN A 90 19.49 26.12 12.51
CA ASN A 90 20.95 26.25 12.52
C ASN A 90 21.60 24.91 12.86
N GLU A 91 21.14 24.22 13.90
CA GLU A 91 21.66 22.89 14.24
C GLU A 91 21.35 21.85 13.16
N ALA A 92 20.18 21.91 12.54
CA ALA A 92 19.86 21.06 11.40
C ALA A 92 20.83 21.29 10.23
N LEU A 93 21.12 22.55 9.90
CA LEU A 93 22.05 22.93 8.84
C LEU A 93 23.47 22.44 9.16
N GLU A 94 23.95 22.62 10.39
CA GLU A 94 25.27 22.13 10.81
C GLU A 94 25.38 20.61 10.63
N GLU A 95 24.34 19.85 11.01
CA GLU A 95 24.37 18.40 10.82
C GLU A 95 24.33 17.99 9.35
N PHE A 96 23.53 18.66 8.51
CA PHE A 96 23.54 18.39 7.06
C PHE A 96 24.87 18.78 6.41
N GLN A 97 25.50 19.87 6.84
CA GLN A 97 26.83 20.28 6.36
C GLN A 97 27.89 19.25 6.73
N ARG A 98 27.88 18.74 7.97
CA ARG A 98 28.78 17.65 8.39
C ARG A 98 28.56 16.38 7.57
N ILE A 99 27.31 16.03 7.24
CA ILE A 99 27.02 14.91 6.34
C ILE A 99 27.63 15.16 4.95
N GLU A 100 27.50 16.38 4.41
CA GLU A 100 28.04 16.72 3.10
C GLU A 100 29.58 16.75 3.09
N GLU A 101 30.21 17.15 4.20
CA GLU A 101 31.67 17.10 4.38
C GLU A 101 32.18 15.65 4.45
N ASP A 102 31.51 14.80 5.23
CA ASP A 102 31.92 13.40 5.45
C ASP A 102 31.49 12.47 4.30
N SER A 103 30.42 12.79 3.59
CA SER A 103 29.79 11.95 2.56
C SER A 103 29.08 12.84 1.52
N PRO A 104 29.85 13.49 0.62
CA PRO A 104 29.33 14.46 -0.33
C PRO A 104 28.42 13.83 -1.39
N GLY A 105 27.54 14.63 -1.98
CA GLY A 105 26.74 14.26 -3.15
C GLY A 105 25.64 13.25 -2.85
N ARG A 106 25.17 13.17 -1.60
CA ARG A 106 24.05 12.30 -1.24
C ARG A 106 22.74 12.96 -1.61
N TYR A 107 21.93 12.23 -2.39
CA TYR A 107 20.57 12.63 -2.73
C TYR A 107 19.76 13.10 -1.49
N ARG A 108 19.72 12.28 -0.42
CA ARG A 108 19.00 12.58 0.83
C ARG A 108 19.43 13.91 1.46
N THR A 109 20.72 14.20 1.46
CA THR A 109 21.28 15.41 2.08
C THR A 109 20.82 16.64 1.31
N HIS A 110 20.95 16.63 -0.03
CA HIS A 110 20.46 17.72 -0.86
C HIS A 110 18.95 17.90 -0.76
N ALA A 111 18.20 16.81 -0.78
CA ALA A 111 16.76 16.83 -0.64
C ALA A 111 16.31 17.41 0.72
N ASN A 112 16.96 17.04 1.83
CA ASN A 112 16.71 17.59 3.17
C ASN A 112 17.13 19.06 3.30
N LEU A 113 18.28 19.45 2.73
CA LEU A 113 18.71 20.85 2.66
C LEU A 113 17.73 21.70 1.86
N GLY A 114 17.16 21.16 0.78
CA GLY A 114 16.10 21.81 0.03
C GLY A 114 14.86 22.11 0.88
N VAL A 115 14.44 21.14 1.71
CA VAL A 115 13.34 21.34 2.68
C VAL A 115 13.72 22.36 3.75
N LEU A 116 14.95 22.32 4.27
CA LEU A 116 15.45 23.26 5.27
C LEU A 116 15.42 24.70 4.74
N TYR A 117 16.01 24.94 3.57
CA TYR A 117 16.03 26.26 2.95
C TYR A 117 14.63 26.76 2.58
N LYS A 118 13.71 25.86 2.22
CA LYS A 118 12.29 26.22 2.04
C LYS A 118 11.68 26.73 3.35
N LYS A 119 11.99 26.08 4.49
CA LYS A 119 11.49 26.49 5.81
C LYS A 119 12.13 27.79 6.32
N THR A 120 13.33 28.14 5.85
CA THR A 120 13.98 29.44 6.11
C THR A 120 13.68 30.50 5.05
N SER A 121 12.77 30.23 4.11
CA SER A 121 12.39 31.12 3.00
C SER A 121 13.53 31.48 2.04
N GLU A 122 14.61 30.69 2.01
CA GLU A 122 15.71 30.82 1.06
C GLU A 122 15.39 30.01 -0.22
N TYR A 123 14.33 30.39 -0.93
CA TYR A 123 13.73 29.58 -2.00
C TYR A 123 14.68 29.29 -3.17
N ALA A 124 15.56 30.22 -3.52
CA ALA A 124 16.58 29.99 -4.56
C ALA A 124 17.52 28.82 -4.18
N LYS A 125 18.03 28.81 -2.94
CA LYS A 125 18.84 27.70 -2.43
C LYS A 125 18.02 26.42 -2.28
N ALA A 126 16.78 26.54 -1.84
CA ALA A 126 15.87 25.40 -1.74
C ALA A 126 15.71 24.71 -3.11
N ALA A 127 15.42 25.50 -4.16
CA ALA A 127 15.28 25.01 -5.53
C ALA A 127 16.58 24.38 -6.05
N GLU A 128 17.73 25.02 -5.79
CA GLU A 128 19.05 24.48 -6.16
C GLU A 128 19.29 23.10 -5.53
N HIS A 129 19.04 22.96 -4.23
CA HIS A 129 19.25 21.70 -3.51
C HIS A 129 18.25 20.61 -3.91
N ILE A 130 16.97 20.95 -4.13
CA ILE A 130 16.01 20.00 -4.69
C ILE A 130 16.41 19.58 -6.11
N GLN A 131 16.85 20.51 -6.96
CA GLN A 131 17.31 20.21 -8.31
C GLN A 131 18.53 19.27 -8.31
N LYS A 132 19.55 19.55 -7.48
CA LYS A 132 20.70 18.65 -7.28
C LYS A 132 20.26 17.26 -6.83
N SER A 133 19.30 17.19 -5.92
CA SER A 133 18.76 15.91 -5.48
C SER A 133 18.16 15.13 -6.66
N LEU A 134 17.38 15.78 -7.53
CA LEU A 134 16.77 15.14 -8.70
C LEU A 134 17.78 14.76 -9.78
N GLU A 135 18.89 15.49 -9.89
CA GLU A 135 20.00 15.12 -10.79
C GLU A 135 20.71 13.84 -10.32
N ILE A 136 20.84 13.66 -8.99
CA ILE A 136 21.42 12.44 -8.41
C ILE A 136 20.43 11.27 -8.52
N GLN A 137 19.15 11.53 -8.28
CA GLN A 137 18.08 10.53 -8.23
C GLN A 137 16.81 11.10 -8.88
N PRO A 138 16.60 10.88 -10.19
CA PRO A 138 15.44 11.41 -10.91
C PRO A 138 14.07 10.91 -10.40
N GLY A 139 14.03 9.72 -9.79
CA GLY A 139 12.84 9.16 -9.12
C GLY A 139 12.72 9.51 -7.63
N GLY A 140 13.52 10.47 -7.16
CA GLY A 140 13.53 10.92 -5.77
C GLY A 140 12.23 11.59 -5.34
N HIS A 141 12.06 11.73 -4.03
CA HIS A 141 10.94 12.40 -3.39
C HIS A 141 9.59 11.78 -3.78
N LEU A 142 9.48 10.44 -3.84
CA LEU A 142 8.26 9.74 -4.26
C LEU A 142 7.80 10.13 -5.69
N GLY A 143 8.74 10.52 -6.57
CA GLY A 143 8.41 11.07 -7.89
C GLY A 143 7.85 12.50 -7.87
N LEU A 144 7.74 13.13 -6.69
CA LEU A 144 7.20 14.49 -6.52
C LEU A 144 8.24 15.60 -6.72
N GLY A 145 9.45 15.28 -7.16
CA GLY A 145 10.53 16.26 -7.33
C GLY A 145 10.11 17.52 -8.09
N ASP A 146 9.44 17.32 -9.24
CA ASP A 146 8.94 18.42 -10.07
C ASP A 146 7.85 19.24 -9.34
N TYR A 147 6.96 18.59 -8.60
CA TYR A 147 5.92 19.24 -7.80
C TYR A 147 6.51 20.07 -6.66
N TYR A 148 7.54 19.54 -5.98
CA TYR A 148 8.27 20.26 -4.94
C TYR A 148 9.00 21.48 -5.48
N LEU A 149 9.65 21.34 -6.63
CA LEU A 149 10.35 22.45 -7.29
C LEU A 149 9.36 23.53 -7.72
N ARG A 150 8.20 23.14 -8.26
CA ARG A 150 7.08 24.04 -8.59
C ARG A 150 6.53 24.76 -7.38
N MET A 151 6.30 24.05 -6.27
CA MET A 151 5.90 24.65 -5.00
C MET A 151 6.92 25.69 -4.53
N ILE A 152 8.22 25.37 -4.54
CA ILE A 152 9.28 26.30 -4.13
C ILE A 152 9.32 27.54 -5.02
N ARG A 153 9.24 27.36 -6.35
CA ARG A 153 9.18 28.46 -7.32
C ARG A 153 7.94 29.31 -7.18
N TRP A 154 6.81 28.71 -6.81
CA TRP A 154 5.59 29.44 -6.52
C TRP A 154 5.75 30.26 -5.24
N LEU A 155 6.28 29.67 -4.16
CA LEU A 155 6.55 30.37 -2.90
C LEU A 155 7.51 31.55 -3.08
N ASP A 156 8.51 31.42 -3.94
CA ASP A 156 9.47 32.48 -4.30
C ASP A 156 8.80 33.69 -4.95
N LYS A 157 7.77 33.46 -5.77
CA LYS A 157 7.15 34.48 -6.62
C LYS A 157 5.78 34.95 -6.16
N VAL A 158 5.18 34.31 -5.16
CA VAL A 158 3.75 34.50 -4.86
C VAL A 158 3.42 35.93 -4.39
N GLU A 159 4.33 36.58 -3.66
CA GLU A 159 4.12 37.98 -3.25
C GLU A 159 4.21 38.93 -4.46
N ASP A 160 5.09 38.67 -5.42
CA ASP A 160 5.17 39.44 -6.67
C ASP A 160 3.94 39.23 -7.56
N MET A 161 3.49 37.97 -7.70
CA MET A 161 2.26 37.63 -8.42
C MET A 161 1.04 38.37 -7.83
N LYS A 162 0.97 38.42 -6.50
CA LYS A 162 -0.08 39.14 -5.77
C LYS A 162 -0.02 40.66 -5.99
N ALA A 163 1.17 41.24 -6.13
CA ALA A 163 1.33 42.66 -6.46
C ALA A 163 0.90 42.99 -7.91
N ASN A 164 1.20 42.09 -8.86
CA ASN A 164 1.01 42.34 -10.29
C ASN A 164 -0.30 41.76 -10.86
N SER A 165 -1.13 41.11 -10.03
CA SER A 165 -2.39 40.44 -10.44
C SER A 165 -2.22 39.30 -11.46
N GLU A 166 -1.00 38.79 -11.66
CA GLU A 166 -0.70 37.61 -12.48
C GLU A 166 -0.80 36.34 -11.62
N ALA A 167 -2.03 35.97 -11.25
CA ALA A 167 -2.27 34.89 -10.31
C ALA A 167 -2.31 33.52 -11.03
N VAL A 168 -1.25 32.73 -10.83
CA VAL A 168 -1.16 31.33 -11.26
C VAL A 168 -1.05 30.40 -10.04
N ASN A 169 -1.57 29.18 -10.17
CA ASN A 169 -1.30 28.12 -9.20
C ASN A 169 0.13 27.60 -9.34
N PHE A 170 0.56 26.72 -8.43
CA PHE A 170 1.93 26.22 -8.36
C PHE A 170 2.32 25.36 -9.55
N LEU A 171 1.34 24.81 -10.28
CA LEU A 171 1.58 24.13 -11.55
C LEU A 171 1.80 25.09 -12.72
N GLY A 172 1.61 26.40 -12.52
CA GLY A 172 1.76 27.46 -13.52
C GLY A 172 0.49 27.74 -14.32
N ILE A 173 -0.67 27.25 -13.85
CA ILE A 173 -1.96 27.43 -14.54
C ILE A 173 -2.63 28.70 -13.99
N PRO A 174 -3.06 29.64 -14.84
CA PRO A 174 -3.75 30.85 -14.38
C PRO A 174 -5.05 30.51 -13.64
N TYR A 175 -5.28 31.11 -12.47
CA TYR A 175 -6.57 30.93 -11.79
C TYR A 175 -7.74 31.50 -12.62
N SER A 176 -7.49 32.44 -13.52
CA SER A 176 -8.51 32.96 -14.45
C SER A 176 -8.96 31.94 -15.49
N ALA A 177 -8.20 30.86 -15.72
CA ALA A 177 -8.54 29.83 -16.70
C ALA A 177 -9.71 28.93 -16.25
N GLY A 178 -10.08 28.99 -14.97
CA GLY A 178 -11.17 28.20 -14.39
C GLY A 178 -10.74 26.80 -13.96
N THR A 179 -11.69 26.02 -13.45
CA THR A 179 -11.49 24.68 -12.88
C THR A 179 -11.17 23.64 -13.96
N SER A 180 -11.91 23.63 -15.08
CA SER A 180 -11.66 22.74 -16.21
C SER A 180 -10.25 22.83 -16.78
N ALA A 181 -9.72 24.04 -17.01
CA ALA A 181 -8.35 24.20 -17.52
C ALA A 181 -7.28 23.64 -16.56
N THR A 182 -7.54 23.68 -15.25
CA THR A 182 -6.69 23.06 -14.25
C THR A 182 -6.79 21.53 -14.32
N ALA A 183 -8.01 20.99 -14.28
CA ALA A 183 -8.26 19.54 -14.30
C ALA A 183 -7.75 18.85 -15.58
N ASP A 184 -7.84 19.52 -16.73
CA ASP A 184 -7.39 18.99 -18.04
C ASP A 184 -5.86 19.02 -18.22
N SER A 185 -5.14 19.68 -17.31
CA SER A 185 -3.69 19.78 -17.39
C SER A 185 -3.04 18.42 -17.11
N LYS A 186 -2.12 18.00 -17.98
CA LYS A 186 -1.27 16.80 -17.77
C LYS A 186 -0.43 16.86 -16.50
N LEU A 187 -0.28 18.06 -15.93
CA LEU A 187 0.44 18.27 -14.68
C LEU A 187 -0.41 17.98 -13.44
N VAL A 188 -1.73 17.80 -13.57
CA VAL A 188 -2.62 17.49 -12.44
C VAL A 188 -2.75 15.98 -12.29
N ASN A 189 -2.41 15.48 -11.10
CA ASN A 189 -2.58 14.08 -10.72
C ASN A 189 -3.06 14.02 -9.27
N ARG A 190 -4.23 13.41 -9.03
CA ARG A 190 -4.87 13.33 -7.70
C ARG A 190 -3.94 12.73 -6.64
N GLU A 191 -3.34 11.58 -6.94
CA GLU A 191 -2.44 10.86 -6.02
C GLU A 191 -1.22 11.71 -5.65
N PHE A 192 -0.64 12.44 -6.62
CA PHE A 192 0.51 13.31 -6.36
C PHE A 192 0.13 14.55 -5.54
N LEU A 193 -1.04 15.13 -5.76
CA LEU A 193 -1.56 16.24 -4.94
C LEU A 193 -1.82 15.78 -3.50
N GLU A 194 -2.45 14.62 -3.32
CA GLU A 194 -2.71 14.02 -2.01
C GLU A 194 -1.40 13.68 -1.27
N THR A 195 -0.42 13.13 -1.98
CA THR A 195 0.91 12.84 -1.41
C THR A 195 1.66 14.13 -1.04
N LEU A 196 1.55 15.19 -1.84
CA LEU A 196 2.11 16.50 -1.50
C LEU A 196 1.46 17.11 -0.25
N ILE A 197 0.15 16.93 -0.05
CA ILE A 197 -0.56 17.33 1.19
C ILE A 197 -0.04 16.57 2.40
N LYS A 198 0.18 15.24 2.30
CA LYS A 198 0.77 14.44 3.38
C LYS A 198 2.14 14.97 3.77
N ALA A 199 2.93 15.38 2.79
CA ALA A 199 4.30 15.82 3.00
C ALA A 199 4.41 17.29 3.47
N ASP A 200 3.56 18.19 2.99
CA ASP A 200 3.44 19.57 3.48
C ASP A 200 1.99 20.06 3.53
N ARG A 201 1.26 19.67 4.58
CA ARG A 201 -0.12 20.10 4.86
C ARG A 201 -0.29 21.60 5.10
N SER A 202 0.80 22.36 5.18
CA SER A 202 0.75 23.82 5.37
C SER A 202 0.80 24.59 4.06
N PHE A 203 1.02 23.90 2.93
CA PHE A 203 1.03 24.53 1.62
C PHE A 203 -0.42 24.79 1.15
N PRO A 204 -0.89 26.04 1.04
CA PRO A 204 -2.31 26.30 0.80
C PRO A 204 -2.74 26.03 -0.65
N ASP A 205 -1.83 26.18 -1.63
CA ASP A 205 -2.21 26.18 -3.04
C ASP A 205 -2.45 24.77 -3.62
N VAL A 206 -1.84 23.73 -3.05
CA VAL A 206 -2.16 22.33 -3.42
C VAL A 206 -3.64 22.00 -3.18
N TYR A 207 -4.25 22.57 -2.13
CA TYR A 207 -5.68 22.40 -1.86
C TYR A 207 -6.55 23.14 -2.89
N VAL A 208 -6.05 24.21 -3.50
CA VAL A 208 -6.77 24.92 -4.58
C VAL A 208 -6.78 24.07 -5.84
N VAL A 209 -5.64 23.51 -6.22
CA VAL A 209 -5.54 22.62 -7.39
C VAL A 209 -6.36 21.34 -7.19
N LEU A 210 -6.32 20.75 -5.99
CA LEU A 210 -7.17 19.62 -5.64
C LEU A 210 -8.66 19.99 -5.67
N GLY A 211 -9.03 21.16 -5.14
CA GLY A 211 -10.41 21.66 -5.21
C GLY A 211 -10.89 21.88 -6.63
N ASP A 212 -10.04 22.42 -7.52
CA ASP A 212 -10.37 22.64 -8.93
C ASP A 212 -10.63 21.30 -9.63
N LEU A 213 -9.79 20.28 -9.39
CA LEU A 213 -10.00 18.91 -9.89
C LEU A 213 -11.30 18.29 -9.38
N LEU A 214 -11.53 18.32 -8.06
CA LEU A 214 -12.73 17.75 -7.43
C LEU A 214 -14.02 18.44 -7.90
N THR A 215 -13.94 19.72 -8.27
CA THR A 215 -15.08 20.45 -8.84
C THR A 215 -15.51 19.84 -10.18
N GLU A 216 -14.56 19.50 -11.05
CA GLU A 216 -14.82 18.86 -12.34
C GLU A 216 -15.24 17.39 -12.21
N GLU A 217 -14.73 16.69 -11.19
CA GLU A 217 -15.19 15.35 -10.79
C GLU A 217 -16.59 15.35 -10.15
N LYS A 218 -17.19 16.53 -9.95
CA LYS A 218 -18.49 16.74 -9.28
C LYS A 218 -18.51 16.32 -7.81
N GLU A 219 -17.34 16.20 -7.19
CA GLU A 219 -17.15 15.98 -5.75
C GLU A 219 -17.22 17.34 -5.00
N TYR A 220 -18.34 18.05 -5.15
CA TYR A 220 -18.47 19.45 -4.74
C TYR A 220 -18.23 19.70 -3.24
N GLU A 221 -18.55 18.74 -2.37
CA GLU A 221 -18.36 18.90 -0.92
C GLU A 221 -16.88 18.89 -0.58
N LEU A 222 -16.15 17.93 -1.16
CA LEU A 222 -14.71 17.80 -1.01
C LEU A 222 -14.00 18.99 -1.61
N ALA A 223 -14.45 19.47 -2.78
CA ALA A 223 -13.92 20.69 -3.38
C ALA A 223 -14.11 21.91 -2.47
N TYR A 224 -15.29 22.06 -1.86
CA TYR A 224 -15.56 23.15 -0.93
C TYR A 224 -14.67 23.07 0.31
N ARG A 225 -14.50 21.88 0.89
CA ARG A 225 -13.59 21.61 2.02
C ARG A 225 -12.15 21.98 1.68
N ALA A 226 -11.68 21.63 0.48
CA ALA A 226 -10.34 21.97 0.02
C ALA A 226 -10.15 23.49 -0.08
N TYR A 227 -11.11 24.22 -0.63
CA TYR A 227 -11.03 25.69 -0.68
C TYR A 227 -11.13 26.37 0.69
N GLU A 228 -11.94 25.85 1.62
CA GLU A 228 -11.97 26.33 3.01
C GLU A 228 -10.62 26.06 3.69
N ARG A 229 -10.02 24.88 3.48
CA ARG A 229 -8.69 24.59 4.01
C ARG A 229 -7.62 25.52 3.45
N ALA A 230 -7.64 25.79 2.15
CA ALA A 230 -6.74 26.77 1.54
C ALA A 230 -6.92 28.17 2.17
N ALA A 231 -8.17 28.58 2.43
CA ALA A 231 -8.47 29.86 3.07
C ALA A 231 -7.98 29.92 4.53
N ASP A 232 -8.16 28.84 5.30
CA ASP A 232 -7.70 28.68 6.67
C ASP A 232 -6.17 28.75 6.77
N LEU A 233 -5.48 28.11 5.82
CA LEU A 233 -4.03 28.20 5.60
C LEU A 233 -3.57 29.55 5.00
N ARG A 234 -4.47 30.54 4.94
CA ARG A 234 -4.19 31.93 4.52
C ARG A 234 -3.67 32.06 3.09
N HIS A 235 -4.24 31.30 2.15
CA HIS A 235 -3.93 31.46 0.72
C HIS A 235 -3.95 32.94 0.28
N PRO A 236 -2.95 33.40 -0.50
CA PRO A 236 -2.79 34.82 -0.83
C PRO A 236 -3.89 35.36 -1.76
N PHE A 237 -4.45 34.49 -2.61
CA PHE A 237 -5.46 34.84 -3.63
C PHE A 237 -6.88 34.59 -3.11
N ARG A 238 -7.36 35.47 -2.21
CA ARG A 238 -8.67 35.33 -1.53
C ARG A 238 -9.87 35.54 -2.45
N LYS A 239 -9.75 36.39 -3.47
CA LYS A 239 -10.86 36.69 -4.40
C LYS A 239 -11.17 35.47 -5.26
N GLU A 240 -10.13 34.76 -5.63
CA GLU A 240 -10.11 33.54 -6.42
C GLU A 240 -10.83 32.46 -5.63
N LEU A 241 -10.43 32.18 -4.39
CA LEU A 241 -11.13 31.23 -3.51
C LEU A 241 -12.62 31.57 -3.29
N LYS A 242 -12.95 32.86 -3.18
CA LYS A 242 -14.35 33.30 -3.10
C LYS A 242 -15.12 32.97 -4.38
N SER A 243 -14.49 33.19 -5.55
CA SER A 243 -15.07 32.85 -6.84
C SER A 243 -15.29 31.35 -7.01
N ARG A 244 -14.33 30.51 -6.61
CA ARG A 244 -14.45 29.04 -6.69
C ARG A 244 -15.60 28.52 -5.83
N ARG A 245 -15.69 28.96 -4.57
CA ARG A 245 -16.80 28.61 -3.68
C ARG A 245 -18.16 29.07 -4.22
N ALA A 246 -18.21 30.26 -4.83
CA ALA A 246 -19.43 30.74 -5.47
C ALA A 246 -19.81 29.90 -6.70
N HIS A 247 -18.83 29.44 -7.48
CA HIS A 247 -19.03 28.57 -8.63
C HIS A 247 -19.57 27.18 -8.21
N ILE A 248 -18.93 26.52 -7.23
CA ILE A 248 -19.46 25.26 -6.68
C ILE A 248 -20.92 25.43 -6.25
N ARG A 249 -21.21 26.50 -5.51
CA ARG A 249 -22.57 26.74 -5.02
C ARG A 249 -23.58 26.82 -6.16
N SER A 250 -23.27 27.54 -7.23
CA SER A 250 -24.17 27.64 -8.39
C SER A 250 -24.45 26.26 -9.00
N ASN A 251 -23.41 25.43 -9.13
CA ASN A 251 -23.54 24.08 -9.68
C ASN A 251 -24.30 23.15 -8.72
N TRP A 252 -24.06 23.29 -7.41
CA TRP A 252 -24.77 22.56 -6.36
C TRP A 252 -26.25 22.94 -6.30
N GLU A 253 -26.58 24.23 -6.34
CA GLU A 253 -27.97 24.74 -6.39
C GLU A 253 -28.71 24.21 -7.64
N THR A 254 -28.02 24.13 -8.78
CA THR A 254 -28.60 23.52 -9.99
C THR A 254 -28.91 22.04 -9.79
N MET A 255 -28.00 21.28 -9.16
CA MET A 255 -28.26 19.86 -8.83
C MET A 255 -29.36 19.67 -7.78
N ALA A 256 -29.47 20.61 -6.84
CA ALA A 256 -30.50 20.63 -5.82
C ALA A 256 -31.90 20.77 -6.43
N ASP A 257 -32.05 21.66 -7.41
CA ASP A 257 -33.31 21.89 -8.12
C ASP A 257 -33.76 20.67 -8.95
N GLU A 258 -32.82 19.80 -9.35
CA GLU A 258 -33.10 18.54 -10.05
C GLU A 258 -33.53 17.39 -9.12
N GLN A 259 -33.33 17.51 -7.79
CA GLN A 259 -33.68 16.49 -6.81
C GLN A 259 -34.80 16.94 -5.86
N GLU A 260 -35.99 16.32 -5.99
CA GLU A 260 -37.12 16.60 -5.10
C GLU A 260 -36.75 16.42 -3.60
N GLY A 261 -36.95 17.48 -2.82
CA GLY A 261 -36.74 17.48 -1.37
C GLY A 261 -35.34 17.85 -0.89
N PHE A 262 -34.42 18.17 -1.81
CA PHE A 262 -33.09 18.67 -1.47
C PHE A 262 -33.11 20.20 -1.33
N VAL A 263 -32.51 20.74 -0.26
CA VAL A 263 -32.30 22.20 -0.08
C VAL A 263 -30.82 22.44 0.13
N ALA A 264 -30.19 23.16 -0.79
CA ALA A 264 -28.78 23.50 -0.68
C ALA A 264 -28.54 24.39 0.56
N PRO A 265 -27.61 24.03 1.47
CA PRO A 265 -27.28 24.88 2.61
C PRO A 265 -26.63 26.19 2.15
N THR A 266 -26.85 27.28 2.90
CA THR A 266 -26.22 28.56 2.55
C THR A 266 -24.70 28.47 2.67
N GLY A 267 -23.96 29.23 1.85
CA GLY A 267 -22.50 29.26 1.92
C GLY A 267 -21.95 29.62 3.31
N LEU A 268 -22.66 30.46 4.08
CA LEU A 268 -22.28 30.79 5.45
C LEU A 268 -22.42 29.57 6.39
N THR A 269 -23.45 28.74 6.18
CA THR A 269 -23.69 27.51 6.93
C THR A 269 -22.59 26.49 6.65
N ILE A 270 -22.27 26.26 5.37
CA ILE A 270 -21.23 25.31 4.95
C ILE A 270 -19.86 25.74 5.49
N SER A 271 -19.45 27.00 5.29
CA SER A 271 -18.18 27.49 5.81
C SER A 271 -18.12 27.41 7.35
N ARG A 272 -19.23 27.63 8.05
CA ARG A 272 -19.26 27.54 9.53
C ARG A 272 -19.10 26.08 9.98
N GLN A 273 -19.82 25.15 9.34
CA GLN A 273 -19.69 23.73 9.63
C GLN A 273 -18.24 23.27 9.40
N ILE A 274 -17.67 23.56 8.23
CA ILE A 274 -16.31 23.13 7.88
C ILE A 274 -15.26 23.76 8.81
N ARG A 275 -15.43 25.01 9.22
CA ARG A 275 -14.53 25.61 10.23
C ARG A 275 -14.59 24.92 11.59
N ASN A 276 -15.76 24.48 12.02
CA ASN A 276 -15.88 23.71 13.26
C ASN A 276 -15.17 22.36 13.09
N GLU A 277 -15.43 21.68 11.97
CA GLU A 277 -14.82 20.38 11.64
C GLU A 277 -13.29 20.48 11.51
N LEU A 278 -12.74 21.59 11.02
CA LEU A 278 -11.29 21.88 11.04
C LEU A 278 -10.77 22.03 12.48
N GLY A 279 -11.53 22.69 13.36
CA GLY A 279 -11.20 22.77 14.79
C GLY A 279 -11.19 21.41 15.47
N ASP A 280 -12.20 20.59 15.21
CA ASP A 280 -12.30 19.22 15.75
C ASP A 280 -11.14 18.34 15.25
N ALA A 281 -10.74 18.51 13.98
CA ALA A 281 -9.57 17.84 13.41
C ALA A 281 -8.26 18.23 14.12
N GLU A 282 -8.09 19.53 14.43
CA GLU A 282 -6.93 20.03 15.16
C GLU A 282 -6.88 19.54 16.61
N GLU A 283 -8.02 19.52 17.30
CA GLU A 283 -8.15 18.96 18.65
C GLU A 283 -7.80 17.47 18.67
N TRP A 284 -8.32 16.71 17.70
CA TRP A 284 -7.99 15.28 17.58
C TRP A 284 -6.48 15.04 17.36
N VAL A 285 -5.83 15.87 16.53
CA VAL A 285 -4.37 15.81 16.33
C VAL A 285 -3.62 16.15 17.62
N ALA A 286 -4.09 17.12 18.39
CA ALA A 286 -3.48 17.48 19.67
C ALA A 286 -3.58 16.30 20.66
N GLU A 287 -4.73 15.63 20.73
CA GLU A 287 -4.91 14.41 21.53
C GLU A 287 -4.00 13.27 21.06
N PHE A 288 -3.85 13.08 19.75
CA PHE A 288 -2.92 12.11 19.18
C PHE A 288 -1.48 12.37 19.69
N GLN A 289 -1.02 13.62 19.62
CA GLN A 289 0.32 14.02 20.07
C GLN A 289 0.47 13.97 21.61
N HIS A 290 -0.60 14.24 22.35
CA HIS A 290 -0.62 14.09 23.79
C HIS A 290 -0.40 12.64 24.20
N HIS A 291 -1.12 11.70 23.57
CA HIS A 291 -0.97 10.28 23.83
C HIS A 291 0.37 9.72 23.34
N GLU A 292 0.92 10.25 22.24
CA GLU A 292 2.31 9.98 21.82
C GLU A 292 3.31 10.36 22.91
N ALA A 293 3.20 11.57 23.47
CA ALA A 293 4.09 12.03 24.54
C ALA A 293 3.96 11.15 25.79
N MET A 294 2.75 10.73 26.16
CA MET A 294 2.55 9.83 27.31
C MET A 294 3.27 8.49 27.13
N LEU A 295 3.24 7.91 25.93
CA LEU A 295 3.93 6.64 25.66
C LEU A 295 5.46 6.81 25.78
N ILE A 296 6.00 7.88 25.21
CA ILE A 296 7.42 8.22 25.32
C ILE A 296 7.85 8.37 26.77
N THR A 297 7.11 9.15 27.57
CA THR A 297 7.44 9.34 29.00
C THR A 297 7.29 8.07 29.84
N GLY A 298 6.52 7.10 29.36
CA GLY A 298 6.33 5.80 29.99
C GLY A 298 7.31 4.72 29.52
N ASP A 299 8.34 5.09 28.74
CA ASP A 299 9.31 4.17 28.12
C ASP A 299 8.63 3.09 27.26
N GLN A 300 7.55 3.47 26.56
CA GLN A 300 6.81 2.61 25.64
C GLN A 300 7.03 3.07 24.20
N ASP A 301 7.12 2.13 23.25
CA ASP A 301 7.33 2.46 21.83
C ASP A 301 6.11 3.20 21.25
N PRO A 302 6.25 4.47 20.81
CA PRO A 302 5.14 5.30 20.36
C PRO A 302 4.78 5.03 18.90
N THR A 303 4.37 3.81 18.56
CA THR A 303 3.87 3.48 17.22
C THR A 303 2.49 4.10 16.95
N PHE A 304 2.12 4.33 15.69
CA PHE A 304 0.78 4.83 15.36
C PHE A 304 -0.35 3.94 15.91
N ASP A 305 -0.16 2.62 15.87
CA ASP A 305 -1.14 1.65 16.34
C ASP A 305 -1.28 1.70 17.87
N THR A 306 -0.17 1.84 18.61
CA THR A 306 -0.20 1.97 20.08
C THR A 306 -0.81 3.30 20.53
N ILE A 307 -0.53 4.39 19.82
CA ILE A 307 -1.16 5.70 20.07
C ILE A 307 -2.68 5.60 19.86
N LYS A 308 -3.12 5.02 18.74
CA LYS A 308 -4.55 4.85 18.42
C LYS A 308 -5.28 3.95 19.42
N GLU A 309 -4.69 2.83 19.84
CA GLU A 309 -5.29 1.97 20.88
C GLU A 309 -5.35 2.68 22.25
N ARG A 310 -4.36 3.52 22.57
CA ARG A 310 -4.40 4.36 23.78
C ARG A 310 -5.51 5.40 23.71
N MET A 311 -5.63 6.13 22.59
CA MET A 311 -6.71 7.09 22.35
C MET A 311 -8.09 6.44 22.49
N LYS A 312 -8.26 5.24 21.91
CA LYS A 312 -9.49 4.45 22.01
C LYS A 312 -9.79 4.03 23.45
N THR A 313 -8.78 3.61 24.21
CA THR A 313 -8.93 3.29 25.64
C THR A 313 -9.30 4.53 26.46
N ALA A 314 -8.74 5.69 26.12
CA ALA A 314 -9.06 6.98 26.69
C ALA A 314 -10.41 7.55 26.21
N LYS A 315 -11.11 6.84 25.32
CA LYS A 315 -12.38 7.26 24.71
C LYS A 315 -12.29 8.57 23.93
N VAL A 316 -11.13 8.88 23.37
CA VAL A 316 -10.97 9.96 22.39
C VAL A 316 -11.69 9.52 21.12
N LEU A 317 -12.76 10.23 20.78
CA LEU A 317 -13.55 9.95 19.58
C LEU A 317 -12.88 10.54 18.36
N GLU A 318 -12.91 9.80 17.26
CA GLU A 318 -12.48 10.33 15.97
C GLU A 318 -13.61 11.20 15.37
N PRO A 319 -13.34 12.47 15.02
CA PRO A 319 -14.30 13.31 14.31
C PRO A 319 -14.93 12.59 13.10
N VAL A 320 -16.25 12.74 12.98
CA VAL A 320 -17.05 12.22 11.86
C VAL A 320 -17.57 13.41 11.08
N TYR A 321 -17.25 13.46 9.79
CA TYR A 321 -17.74 14.51 8.90
C TYR A 321 -19.06 14.07 8.27
N GLU A 322 -20.13 14.77 8.64
CA GLU A 322 -21.46 14.55 8.07
C GLU A 322 -21.60 15.32 6.75
N PRO A 323 -22.26 14.75 5.74
CA PRO A 323 -22.53 15.44 4.48
C PRO A 323 -23.24 16.77 4.70
N ALA A 324 -22.78 17.83 4.05
CA ALA A 324 -23.42 19.13 4.09
C ALA A 324 -24.75 19.10 3.31
N GLY A 325 -25.85 18.68 3.93
CA GLY A 325 -27.13 18.54 3.19
C GLY A 325 -28.38 18.06 3.92
N LEU A 326 -28.39 17.96 5.26
CA LEU A 326 -29.60 17.61 6.01
C LEU A 326 -29.82 18.59 7.18
N PHE A 327 -30.40 19.76 6.89
CA PHE A 327 -30.97 20.61 7.94
C PHE A 327 -32.49 20.70 7.79
N LYS A 328 -33.19 20.00 8.69
CA LYS A 328 -34.63 20.14 8.90
C LYS A 328 -34.87 21.30 9.85
N GLY A 329 -35.51 22.35 9.35
CA GLY A 329 -36.41 23.20 10.13
C GLY A 329 -35.98 24.66 10.32
N GLU A 330 -36.85 25.58 9.87
CA GLU A 330 -37.47 26.56 10.79
C GLU A 330 -38.77 27.19 10.24
N ARG A 331 -39.81 27.08 11.09
CA ARG A 331 -40.96 27.96 11.38
C ARG A 331 -41.66 28.76 10.27
N THR A 332 -42.94 28.45 10.10
CA THR A 332 -43.99 29.47 9.85
C THR A 332 -44.87 29.68 11.09
N ARG A 333 -45.14 30.96 11.36
CA ARG A 333 -46.14 31.49 12.32
C ARG A 333 -47.54 31.05 11.90
N ASP A 334 -48.38 30.58 12.83
CA ASP A 334 -49.48 31.35 13.43
C ASP A 334 -50.45 30.47 14.25
N GLY A 335 -50.97 31.06 15.33
CA GLY A 335 -52.38 30.96 15.70
C GLY A 335 -52.95 29.63 16.20
N GLY A 336 -52.82 29.40 17.51
CA GLY A 336 -53.94 29.01 18.39
C GLY A 336 -54.76 27.75 18.08
N SER A 337 -54.54 26.70 18.88
CA SER A 337 -55.59 26.11 19.73
C SER A 337 -54.94 25.05 20.62
N GLU A 338 -54.33 25.51 21.71
CA GLU A 338 -53.89 24.62 22.78
C GLU A 338 -55.12 24.01 23.49
N ARG A 339 -54.92 22.78 23.99
CA ARG A 339 -55.80 22.03 24.91
C ARG A 339 -56.87 21.16 24.24
N GLY A 340 -56.42 20.22 23.41
CA GLY A 340 -57.24 19.08 22.97
C GLY A 340 -56.45 17.91 22.40
N LEU A 341 -55.30 18.17 21.77
CA LEU A 341 -54.53 17.13 21.06
C LEU A 341 -53.47 16.38 21.89
N LEU A 342 -53.08 16.86 23.08
CA LEU A 342 -51.95 16.29 23.83
C LEU A 342 -52.14 14.83 24.28
N TRP A 343 -53.37 14.31 24.34
CA TRP A 343 -53.62 12.90 24.68
C TRP A 343 -53.73 11.99 23.45
N ALA A 344 -54.25 12.48 22.33
CA ALA A 344 -54.29 11.72 21.07
C ALA A 344 -52.89 11.63 20.44
N SER A 345 -52.06 12.67 20.59
CA SER A 345 -50.70 12.70 20.09
C SER A 345 -49.79 11.71 20.79
N VAL A 346 -49.95 11.39 22.08
CA VAL A 346 -49.06 10.43 22.77
C VAL A 346 -49.35 8.99 22.34
N VAL A 347 -50.62 8.63 22.12
CA VAL A 347 -50.99 7.29 21.62
C VAL A 347 -50.67 7.16 20.13
N PHE A 348 -50.93 8.20 19.33
CA PHE A 348 -50.52 8.23 17.93
C PHE A 348 -49.01 8.23 17.78
N LEU A 349 -48.26 8.96 18.63
CA LEU A 349 -46.80 8.96 18.63
C LEU A 349 -46.25 7.61 19.09
N ALA A 350 -46.88 6.91 20.04
CA ALA A 350 -46.46 5.56 20.40
C ALA A 350 -46.72 4.54 19.27
N VAL A 351 -47.87 4.62 18.60
CA VAL A 351 -48.18 3.76 17.44
C VAL A 351 -47.30 4.12 16.25
N VAL A 352 -47.03 5.40 16.01
CA VAL A 352 -46.12 5.89 14.97
C VAL A 352 -44.67 5.56 15.33
N ILE A 353 -44.25 5.58 16.60
CA ILE A 353 -42.92 5.12 17.02
C ILE A 353 -42.81 3.61 16.85
N VAL A 354 -43.84 2.83 17.16
CA VAL A 354 -43.85 1.37 16.91
C VAL A 354 -43.91 1.08 15.42
N LEU A 355 -44.66 1.83 14.63
CA LEU A 355 -44.72 1.68 13.17
C LEU A 355 -43.45 2.20 12.49
N ILE A 356 -42.81 3.26 12.99
CA ILE A 356 -41.49 3.73 12.57
C ILE A 356 -40.42 2.77 13.05
N TRP A 357 -40.55 2.13 14.22
CA TRP A 357 -39.61 1.12 14.69
C TRP A 357 -39.78 -0.18 13.90
N VAL A 358 -41.00 -0.59 13.58
CA VAL A 358 -41.31 -1.74 12.71
C VAL A 358 -40.93 -1.42 11.27
N ALA A 359 -41.20 -0.23 10.75
CA ALA A 359 -40.80 0.22 9.42
C ALA A 359 -39.31 0.51 9.35
N ALA A 360 -38.64 0.92 10.43
CA ALA A 360 -37.18 1.04 10.52
C ALA A 360 -36.54 -0.32 10.77
N LYS A 361 -37.22 -1.31 11.34
CA LYS A 361 -36.73 -2.69 11.48
C LYS A 361 -37.00 -3.50 10.20
N LEU A 362 -38.07 -3.20 9.47
CA LEU A 362 -38.36 -3.67 8.11
C LEU A 362 -37.46 -2.95 7.11
N ALA A 363 -37.25 -1.64 7.23
CA ALA A 363 -36.31 -0.87 6.42
C ALA A 363 -34.88 -1.13 6.85
N MET A 364 -34.54 -1.50 8.09
CA MET A 364 -33.20 -2.01 8.44
C MET A 364 -33.06 -3.46 8.00
N ARG A 365 -34.13 -4.26 7.91
CA ARG A 365 -34.09 -5.56 7.24
C ARG A 365 -34.00 -5.39 5.73
N LEU A 366 -34.65 -4.39 5.14
CA LEU A 366 -34.60 -4.05 3.73
C LEU A 366 -33.27 -3.40 3.39
N VAL A 367 -32.74 -2.52 4.23
CA VAL A 367 -31.41 -1.88 4.16
C VAL A 367 -30.31 -2.87 4.55
N ARG A 368 -30.53 -3.90 5.38
CA ARG A 368 -29.60 -5.04 5.49
C ARG A 368 -29.69 -5.98 4.29
N LYS A 369 -30.84 -6.02 3.60
CA LYS A 369 -31.07 -6.74 2.35
C LYS A 369 -30.71 -5.92 1.10
N LEU A 370 -30.46 -4.61 1.23
CA LEU A 370 -30.14 -3.63 0.17
C LEU A 370 -28.76 -2.96 0.36
N LYS A 371 -28.17 -2.99 1.57
CA LYS A 371 -26.75 -2.71 1.90
C LYS A 371 -25.97 -3.99 2.19
N GLY A 372 -26.48 -5.14 1.75
CA GLY A 372 -25.59 -6.22 1.36
C GLY A 372 -24.86 -5.72 0.12
N THR A 373 -23.56 -5.52 0.22
CA THR A 373 -22.65 -5.60 -0.93
C THR A 373 -22.88 -6.97 -1.56
N ASP A 374 -23.88 -7.08 -2.43
CA ASP A 374 -24.16 -8.29 -3.19
C ASP A 374 -23.13 -8.41 -4.32
N ASP A 375 -21.87 -8.49 -3.94
CA ASP A 375 -20.85 -9.12 -4.77
C ASP A 375 -21.34 -10.57 -4.97
N PRO A 376 -21.64 -11.00 -6.21
CA PRO A 376 -22.11 -12.34 -6.50
C PRO A 376 -21.19 -13.43 -5.93
N LEU A 377 -19.88 -13.15 -5.78
CA LEU A 377 -18.93 -14.05 -5.15
C LEU A 377 -19.15 -14.16 -3.64
N ASN A 378 -19.38 -13.06 -2.93
CA ASN A 378 -19.71 -13.10 -1.50
C ASN A 378 -21.02 -13.86 -1.25
N ARG A 379 -22.02 -13.70 -2.13
CA ARG A 379 -23.28 -14.42 -1.98
C ARG A 379 -23.14 -15.93 -2.23
N ARG A 380 -22.33 -16.32 -3.21
CA ARG A 380 -22.23 -17.72 -3.67
C ARG A 380 -21.15 -18.52 -2.93
N PHE A 381 -20.04 -17.88 -2.59
CA PHE A 381 -18.83 -18.50 -2.05
C PHE A 381 -18.31 -17.81 -0.78
N GLY A 382 -18.94 -16.72 -0.35
CA GLY A 382 -18.64 -16.14 0.95
C GLY A 382 -19.06 -17.10 2.06
N LEU A 383 -18.24 -17.16 3.10
CA LEU A 383 -18.55 -17.87 4.32
C LEU A 383 -18.51 -16.84 5.44
N ASP A 384 -19.64 -16.60 6.11
CA ASP A 384 -19.75 -15.56 7.13
C ASP A 384 -18.59 -15.64 8.15
N ASN A 385 -17.89 -14.52 8.32
CA ASN A 385 -16.68 -14.35 9.15
C ASN A 385 -15.47 -15.22 8.78
N ARG A 386 -15.49 -15.94 7.64
CA ARG A 386 -14.39 -16.81 7.19
C ARG A 386 -13.85 -16.52 5.81
N ILE A 387 -14.70 -16.33 4.80
CA ILE A 387 -14.27 -15.95 3.45
C ILE A 387 -15.04 -14.72 3.02
N LYS A 388 -14.31 -13.68 2.66
CA LYS A 388 -14.87 -12.45 2.09
C LYS A 388 -14.10 -12.03 0.85
N PHE A 389 -14.84 -11.78 -0.23
CA PHE A 389 -14.32 -11.22 -1.47
C PHE A 389 -14.37 -9.70 -1.42
N SER A 390 -13.32 -9.08 -1.92
CA SER A 390 -13.19 -7.62 -2.04
C SER A 390 -12.28 -7.26 -3.20
N LYS A 391 -12.33 -6.00 -3.62
CA LYS A 391 -11.36 -5.45 -4.56
C LYS A 391 -10.10 -5.01 -3.82
N TYR A 392 -8.94 -5.39 -4.35
CA TYR A 392 -7.64 -4.86 -3.97
C TYR A 392 -7.02 -4.26 -5.23
N LYS A 393 -6.99 -2.92 -5.29
CA LYS A 393 -6.88 -2.19 -6.56
C LYS A 393 -7.98 -2.71 -7.51
N GLU A 394 -7.65 -3.14 -8.72
CA GLU A 394 -8.62 -3.66 -9.69
C GLU A 394 -8.91 -5.17 -9.56
N LEU A 395 -8.05 -5.90 -8.85
CA LEU A 395 -8.12 -7.36 -8.77
C LEU A 395 -9.05 -7.83 -7.65
N THR A 396 -9.73 -8.94 -7.88
CA THR A 396 -10.61 -9.57 -6.89
C THR A 396 -9.78 -10.47 -5.97
N VAL A 397 -9.87 -10.23 -4.66
CA VAL A 397 -9.14 -10.96 -3.62
C VAL A 397 -10.11 -11.55 -2.61
N ALA A 398 -9.94 -12.85 -2.32
CA ALA A 398 -10.58 -13.54 -1.21
C ALA A 398 -9.70 -13.41 0.04
N THR A 399 -10.24 -12.83 1.10
CA THR A 399 -9.64 -12.89 2.44
C THR A 399 -10.23 -14.09 3.17
N ILE A 400 -9.36 -15.02 3.57
CA ILE A 400 -9.70 -16.22 4.31
C ILE A 400 -9.22 -16.02 5.75
N GLN A 401 -10.11 -16.16 6.73
CA GLN A 401 -9.80 -16.04 8.14
C GLN A 401 -10.48 -17.17 8.91
N ASN A 402 -9.75 -17.82 9.80
CA ASN A 402 -10.31 -18.82 10.69
C ASN A 402 -9.58 -18.80 12.04
N GLU A 403 -9.83 -19.83 12.86
CA GLU A 403 -9.24 -19.96 14.20
C GLU A 403 -7.73 -20.27 14.17
N HIS A 404 -7.17 -20.58 13.01
CA HIS A 404 -5.77 -20.98 12.85
C HIS A 404 -4.91 -19.91 12.17
N ALA A 405 -5.47 -19.20 11.18
CA ALA A 405 -4.70 -18.24 10.37
C ALA A 405 -5.57 -17.20 9.65
N VAL A 406 -4.90 -16.21 9.07
CA VAL A 406 -5.42 -15.31 8.04
C VAL A 406 -4.62 -15.51 6.76
N ALA A 407 -5.29 -15.58 5.61
CA ALA A 407 -4.67 -15.67 4.29
C ALA A 407 -5.40 -14.79 3.27
N LYS A 408 -4.70 -14.39 2.21
CA LYS A 408 -5.29 -13.66 1.07
C LYS A 408 -4.97 -14.36 -0.23
N VAL A 409 -5.99 -14.52 -1.08
CA VAL A 409 -5.88 -15.20 -2.37
C VAL A 409 -6.44 -14.29 -3.47
N CYS A 410 -5.62 -13.90 -4.43
CA CYS A 410 -6.06 -13.21 -5.62
C CYS A 410 -6.63 -14.21 -6.63
N LEU A 411 -7.82 -13.91 -7.18
CA LEU A 411 -8.39 -14.75 -8.23
C LEU A 411 -7.62 -14.65 -9.54
N HIS A 412 -6.98 -13.51 -9.82
CA HIS A 412 -6.02 -13.40 -10.91
C HIS A 412 -4.77 -14.21 -10.56
N GLY A 413 -4.41 -15.12 -11.46
CA GLY A 413 -3.29 -16.04 -11.33
C GLY A 413 -3.51 -17.23 -10.38
N GLY A 414 -4.66 -17.33 -9.72
CA GLY A 414 -4.85 -18.33 -8.65
C GLY A 414 -3.84 -18.12 -7.52
N HIS A 415 -3.62 -16.87 -7.14
CA HIS A 415 -2.37 -16.43 -6.51
C HIS A 415 -2.53 -16.25 -5.00
N VAL A 416 -1.87 -17.08 -4.20
CA VAL A 416 -1.85 -16.90 -2.74
C VAL A 416 -0.88 -15.77 -2.40
N MET A 417 -1.38 -14.68 -1.82
CA MET A 417 -0.60 -13.46 -1.56
C MET A 417 -0.05 -13.39 -0.14
N SER A 418 -0.74 -14.00 0.82
CA SER A 418 -0.43 -13.89 2.25
C SER A 418 -0.92 -15.13 2.97
N PHE A 419 -0.16 -15.56 3.95
CA PHE A 419 -0.49 -16.62 4.90
C PHE A 419 0.19 -16.32 6.24
N LYS A 420 -0.64 -15.97 7.22
CA LYS A 420 -0.22 -15.66 8.58
C LYS A 420 -0.95 -16.56 9.58
N PRO A 421 -0.33 -17.67 10.01
CA PRO A 421 -0.78 -18.42 11.17
C PRO A 421 -0.87 -17.52 12.40
N HIS A 422 -1.89 -17.71 13.25
CA HIS A 422 -2.00 -16.96 14.48
C HIS A 422 -0.81 -17.26 15.39
N GLY A 423 -0.23 -16.22 16.00
CA GLY A 423 0.97 -16.33 16.83
C GLY A 423 2.29 -16.32 16.06
N HIS A 424 2.25 -16.21 14.72
CA HIS A 424 3.44 -16.11 13.88
C HIS A 424 3.39 -14.85 13.00
N ASP A 425 4.56 -14.40 12.56
CA ASP A 425 4.69 -13.37 11.53
C ASP A 425 4.27 -13.90 10.15
N GLU A 426 4.09 -12.98 9.20
CA GLU A 426 3.78 -13.31 7.81
C GLU A 426 4.79 -14.33 7.25
N VAL A 427 4.28 -15.38 6.60
CA VAL A 427 5.09 -16.49 6.06
C VAL A 427 5.47 -16.22 4.61
N LEU A 428 4.59 -15.55 3.85
CA LEU A 428 4.79 -15.30 2.43
C LEU A 428 5.29 -13.87 2.19
N TRP A 429 6.33 -13.74 1.37
CA TRP A 429 6.87 -12.44 0.99
C TRP A 429 6.15 -11.90 -0.25
N MET A 430 5.81 -10.60 -0.23
CA MET A 430 5.27 -9.89 -1.38
C MET A 430 6.16 -8.69 -1.70
N SER A 431 6.42 -8.44 -2.98
CA SER A 431 7.13 -7.22 -3.38
C SER A 431 6.25 -6.00 -3.12
N SER A 432 6.81 -4.95 -2.50
CA SER A 432 6.11 -3.67 -2.36
C SER A 432 5.87 -2.96 -3.70
N GLU A 433 6.66 -3.32 -4.72
CA GLU A 433 6.51 -2.84 -6.11
C GLU A 433 5.70 -3.81 -6.99
N ALA A 434 5.05 -4.82 -6.39
CA ALA A 434 4.24 -5.76 -7.14
C ALA A 434 3.12 -5.03 -7.91
N VAL A 435 3.00 -5.35 -9.19
CA VAL A 435 1.96 -4.80 -10.07
C VAL A 435 0.71 -5.68 -9.97
N PHE A 436 -0.40 -5.08 -9.53
CA PHE A 436 -1.71 -5.74 -9.40
C PHE A 436 -2.63 -5.34 -10.55
N GLU A 437 -2.20 -5.67 -11.77
CA GLU A 437 -2.88 -5.30 -13.00
C GLU A 437 -2.93 -6.52 -13.93
N ALA A 438 -4.12 -6.97 -14.30
CA ALA A 438 -4.26 -8.04 -15.28
C ALA A 438 -3.79 -7.54 -16.67
N PRO A 439 -3.09 -8.34 -17.48
CA PRO A 439 -2.79 -9.77 -17.28
C PRO A 439 -1.40 -10.05 -16.67
N LYS A 440 -0.72 -9.06 -16.08
CA LYS A 440 0.66 -9.23 -15.57
C LYS A 440 0.69 -10.21 -14.40
N PRO A 441 1.77 -11.01 -14.25
CA PRO A 441 1.91 -11.86 -13.08
C PRO A 441 2.20 -11.01 -11.84
N ILE A 442 1.81 -11.48 -10.67
CA ILE A 442 2.03 -10.77 -9.40
C ILE A 442 3.38 -11.21 -8.81
N ARG A 443 4.19 -10.25 -8.35
CA ARG A 443 5.51 -10.53 -7.75
C ARG A 443 5.41 -10.84 -6.25
N GLY A 444 5.83 -12.04 -5.86
CA GLY A 444 5.76 -12.54 -4.49
C GLY A 444 4.61 -13.51 -4.27
N GLY A 445 4.40 -13.97 -3.03
CA GLY A 445 3.36 -14.94 -2.68
C GLY A 445 3.64 -16.31 -3.27
N VAL A 446 2.62 -16.92 -3.87
CA VAL A 446 2.71 -18.21 -4.58
C VAL A 446 2.14 -18.07 -6.00
N PRO A 447 2.92 -17.56 -6.97
CA PRO A 447 2.57 -17.68 -8.39
C PRO A 447 2.45 -19.14 -8.81
N VAL A 448 1.43 -19.44 -9.62
CA VAL A 448 1.23 -20.75 -10.25
C VAL A 448 1.88 -20.77 -11.63
N CYS A 449 2.99 -21.48 -11.78
CA CYS A 449 3.68 -21.69 -13.04
C CYS A 449 3.12 -22.96 -13.72
N TRP A 450 2.47 -22.83 -14.86
CA TRP A 450 1.83 -23.95 -15.56
C TRP A 450 1.41 -23.54 -16.99
N PRO A 451 1.51 -24.41 -18.03
CA PRO A 451 1.86 -25.83 -18.01
C PRO A 451 3.34 -26.14 -18.23
N TRP A 452 4.23 -25.14 -18.16
CA TRP A 452 5.67 -25.35 -18.16
C TRP A 452 6.34 -24.47 -17.11
N PHE A 453 7.54 -24.89 -16.69
CA PHE A 453 8.43 -24.13 -15.83
C PHE A 453 9.54 -23.47 -16.65
N SER A 454 10.00 -22.28 -16.24
CA SER A 454 11.00 -21.48 -16.97
C SER A 454 10.54 -21.11 -18.40
N GLN A 455 11.46 -20.87 -19.32
CA GLN A 455 11.15 -20.62 -20.73
C GLN A 455 10.50 -21.85 -21.38
N HIS A 456 9.54 -21.64 -22.29
CA HIS A 456 8.96 -22.75 -23.06
C HIS A 456 10.06 -23.45 -23.87
N PRO A 457 10.10 -24.80 -23.90
CA PRO A 457 11.21 -25.57 -24.50
C PRO A 457 11.44 -25.25 -25.98
N ASP A 458 10.35 -25.16 -26.75
CA ASP A 458 10.44 -25.03 -28.22
C ASP A 458 10.13 -23.62 -28.77
N ASN A 459 9.66 -22.68 -27.92
CA ASN A 459 9.18 -21.38 -28.39
C ASN A 459 9.52 -20.26 -27.41
N GLN A 460 10.55 -19.49 -27.72
CA GLN A 460 11.04 -18.42 -26.86
C GLN A 460 10.12 -17.18 -26.82
N GLU A 461 9.17 -17.07 -27.75
CA GLU A 461 8.19 -15.96 -27.77
C GLU A 461 7.06 -16.17 -26.75
N LEU A 462 6.86 -17.41 -26.29
CA LEU A 462 5.87 -17.73 -25.27
C LEU A 462 6.33 -17.26 -23.88
N PRO A 463 5.38 -16.92 -22.99
CA PRO A 463 5.70 -16.42 -21.66
C PRO A 463 6.49 -17.44 -20.86
N GLN A 464 7.48 -16.95 -20.11
CA GLN A 464 8.14 -17.75 -19.09
C GLN A 464 7.15 -18.17 -18.01
N HIS A 465 7.31 -19.41 -17.54
CA HIS A 465 6.51 -20.05 -16.50
C HIS A 465 5.04 -20.27 -16.87
N GLY A 466 4.76 -20.48 -18.15
CA GLY A 466 3.41 -20.73 -18.63
C GLY A 466 2.54 -19.48 -18.57
N PHE A 467 1.23 -19.71 -18.48
CA PHE A 467 0.22 -18.64 -18.55
C PHE A 467 -0.75 -18.65 -17.37
N ALA A 468 -0.76 -19.68 -16.51
CA ALA A 468 -1.73 -19.81 -15.43
C ALA A 468 -1.74 -18.61 -14.46
N ARG A 469 -0.56 -18.08 -14.10
CA ARG A 469 -0.38 -16.86 -13.30
C ARG A 469 -0.82 -15.55 -13.97
N ASN A 470 -1.13 -15.58 -15.26
CA ASN A 470 -1.53 -14.43 -16.07
C ASN A 470 -3.03 -14.42 -16.41
N ARG A 471 -3.80 -15.34 -15.84
CA ARG A 471 -5.21 -15.56 -16.18
C ARG A 471 -6.11 -15.34 -14.97
N GLN A 472 -7.34 -14.95 -15.23
CA GLN A 472 -8.39 -14.87 -14.22
C GLN A 472 -8.90 -16.28 -13.92
N TRP A 473 -8.81 -16.73 -12.67
CA TRP A 473 -9.39 -17.99 -12.23
C TRP A 473 -10.82 -17.77 -11.72
N SER A 474 -11.62 -18.82 -11.81
CA SER A 474 -12.97 -18.86 -11.23
C SER A 474 -12.94 -19.53 -9.87
N VAL A 475 -13.85 -19.12 -8.97
CA VAL A 475 -14.07 -19.85 -7.72
C VAL A 475 -14.85 -21.13 -8.04
N ASP A 476 -14.30 -22.27 -7.65
CA ASP A 476 -14.96 -23.57 -7.76
C ASP A 476 -15.82 -23.85 -6.53
N SER A 477 -15.21 -23.80 -5.35
CA SER A 477 -15.90 -24.06 -4.09
C SER A 477 -15.22 -23.41 -2.88
N SER A 478 -15.97 -23.31 -1.79
CA SER A 478 -15.54 -22.76 -0.50
C SER A 478 -16.21 -23.55 0.62
N GLU A 479 -15.45 -24.11 1.54
CA GLU A 479 -15.99 -24.88 2.67
C GLU A 479 -15.25 -24.63 3.97
N MET A 480 -16.01 -24.68 5.06
CA MET A 480 -15.48 -24.86 6.41
C MET A 480 -15.35 -26.35 6.69
N ARG A 481 -14.17 -26.79 7.13
CA ARG A 481 -13.91 -28.17 7.52
C ARG A 481 -14.27 -28.38 8.99
N SER A 482 -14.52 -29.63 9.36
CA SER A 482 -14.85 -30.03 10.74
C SER A 482 -13.72 -29.78 11.74
N ASP A 483 -12.47 -29.69 11.27
CA ASP A 483 -11.27 -29.36 12.03
C ASP A 483 -10.98 -27.85 12.09
N GLY A 484 -11.95 -27.02 11.68
CA GLY A 484 -11.89 -25.57 11.71
C GLY A 484 -11.04 -24.93 10.61
N ARG A 485 -10.31 -25.72 9.81
CA ARG A 485 -9.63 -25.26 8.60
C ARG A 485 -10.63 -24.82 7.54
N THR A 486 -10.16 -24.03 6.59
CA THR A 486 -10.97 -23.54 5.47
C THR A 486 -10.38 -24.02 4.16
N ARG A 487 -11.17 -24.73 3.35
CA ARG A 487 -10.79 -25.10 1.98
C ARG A 487 -11.43 -24.13 1.01
N PHE A 488 -10.62 -23.56 0.13
CA PHE A 488 -11.00 -22.65 -0.93
C PHE A 488 -10.41 -23.15 -2.24
N SER A 489 -11.26 -23.41 -3.23
CA SER A 489 -10.85 -24.02 -4.49
C SER A 489 -11.06 -23.07 -5.64
N LEU A 490 -10.01 -22.87 -6.44
CA LEU A 490 -10.02 -22.11 -7.67
C LEU A 490 -9.86 -23.04 -8.86
N VAL A 491 -10.41 -22.64 -10.01
CA VAL A 491 -10.31 -23.41 -11.24
C VAL A 491 -10.06 -22.53 -12.47
N LEU A 492 -9.16 -23.00 -13.33
CA LEU A 492 -8.88 -22.47 -14.66
C LEU A 492 -9.19 -23.58 -15.67
N ARG A 493 -10.02 -23.26 -16.67
CA ARG A 493 -10.36 -24.17 -17.78
C ARG A 493 -9.85 -23.59 -19.08
N ASP A 494 -9.62 -24.47 -20.04
CA ASP A 494 -9.24 -24.06 -21.38
C ASP A 494 -10.35 -23.26 -22.10
N GLY A 495 -9.93 -22.47 -23.08
CA GLY A 495 -10.81 -21.70 -23.95
C GLY A 495 -9.99 -20.98 -25.03
N ALA A 496 -10.65 -20.14 -25.84
CA ALA A 496 -10.02 -19.51 -27.00
C ALA A 496 -8.66 -18.83 -26.68
N GLN A 497 -8.61 -18.02 -25.62
CA GLN A 497 -7.39 -17.30 -25.23
C GLN A 497 -6.24 -18.18 -24.73
N THR A 498 -6.53 -19.40 -24.25
CA THR A 498 -5.49 -20.36 -23.85
C THR A 498 -5.09 -21.22 -25.03
N HIS A 499 -6.03 -21.57 -25.92
CA HIS A 499 -5.74 -22.35 -27.13
C HIS A 499 -4.85 -21.60 -28.11
N ASP A 500 -4.88 -20.27 -28.13
CA ASP A 500 -3.94 -19.44 -28.91
C ASP A 500 -2.48 -19.63 -28.46
N ILE A 501 -2.26 -20.03 -27.20
CA ILE A 501 -0.93 -20.23 -26.60
C ILE A 501 -0.57 -21.72 -26.56
N TRP A 502 -1.53 -22.56 -26.17
CA TRP A 502 -1.37 -23.98 -25.95
C TRP A 502 -2.69 -24.70 -26.25
N ALA A 503 -2.77 -25.32 -27.43
CA ALA A 503 -3.99 -25.88 -28.01
C ALA A 503 -4.37 -27.26 -27.43
N HIS A 504 -4.50 -27.34 -26.11
CA HIS A 504 -4.96 -28.54 -25.40
C HIS A 504 -6.17 -28.23 -24.52
N ALA A 505 -7.05 -29.22 -24.38
CA ALA A 505 -8.16 -29.14 -23.44
C ALA A 505 -7.71 -29.56 -22.04
N PHE A 506 -8.04 -28.75 -21.03
CA PHE A 506 -7.59 -28.99 -19.67
C PHE A 506 -8.54 -28.40 -18.61
N GLU A 507 -8.44 -28.94 -17.40
CA GLU A 507 -8.94 -28.30 -16.19
C GLU A 507 -7.82 -28.26 -15.15
N LEU A 508 -7.50 -27.08 -14.66
CA LEU A 508 -6.49 -26.85 -13.62
C LEU A 508 -7.19 -26.36 -12.35
N VAL A 509 -7.11 -27.13 -11.27
CA VAL A 509 -7.74 -26.81 -9.98
C VAL A 509 -6.66 -26.53 -8.94
N LEU A 510 -6.78 -25.42 -8.21
CA LEU A 510 -5.94 -25.10 -7.06
C LEU A 510 -6.79 -25.18 -5.79
N ASN A 511 -6.56 -26.21 -4.98
CA ASN A 511 -7.18 -26.37 -3.66
C ASN A 511 -6.27 -25.74 -2.60
N ILE A 512 -6.80 -24.73 -1.91
CA ILE A 512 -6.09 -23.96 -0.89
C ILE A 512 -6.72 -24.29 0.46
N ILE A 513 -5.98 -24.94 1.34
CA ILE A 513 -6.44 -25.31 2.68
C ILE A 513 -5.66 -24.48 3.69
N VAL A 514 -6.38 -23.59 4.38
CA VAL A 514 -5.81 -22.67 5.37
C VAL A 514 -6.10 -23.21 6.77
N GLY A 515 -5.05 -23.60 7.48
CA GLY A 515 -5.04 -24.05 8.87
C GLY A 515 -3.83 -23.49 9.63
N THR A 516 -3.31 -24.24 10.60
CA THR A 516 -2.00 -23.96 11.21
C THR A 516 -0.88 -24.10 10.19
N ASP A 517 -1.11 -24.96 9.19
CA ASP A 517 -0.38 -25.11 7.94
C ASP A 517 -1.17 -24.49 6.76
N LEU A 518 -0.45 -24.15 5.70
CA LEU A 518 -1.01 -23.84 4.39
C LEU A 518 -0.73 -25.04 3.47
N ARG A 519 -1.79 -25.71 3.01
CA ARG A 519 -1.67 -26.77 2.00
C ARG A 519 -2.25 -26.30 0.67
N LEU A 520 -1.42 -26.37 -0.38
CA LEU A 520 -1.73 -26.00 -1.75
C LEU A 520 -1.65 -27.25 -2.62
N GLU A 521 -2.77 -27.68 -3.18
CA GLU A 521 -2.83 -28.81 -4.12
C GLU A 521 -3.23 -28.29 -5.50
N LEU A 522 -2.32 -28.44 -6.47
CA LEU A 522 -2.53 -28.11 -7.88
C LEU A 522 -2.84 -29.40 -8.65
N VAL A 523 -4.06 -29.52 -9.15
CA VAL A 523 -4.55 -30.69 -9.89
C VAL A 523 -4.66 -30.32 -11.37
N SER A 524 -3.85 -30.95 -12.21
CA SER A 524 -3.89 -30.82 -13.67
C SER A 524 -4.70 -31.98 -14.25
N ARG A 525 -5.77 -31.69 -14.97
CA ARG A 525 -6.62 -32.71 -15.63
C ARG A 525 -6.57 -32.56 -17.13
N ASN A 526 -6.43 -33.69 -17.82
CA ASN A 526 -6.57 -33.74 -19.27
C ASN A 526 -8.03 -34.01 -19.64
N THR A 527 -8.74 -32.99 -20.10
CA THR A 527 -10.15 -33.09 -20.56
C THR A 527 -10.26 -33.32 -22.06
N GLY A 528 -9.13 -33.44 -22.77
CA GLY A 528 -9.06 -33.68 -24.20
C GLY A 528 -9.03 -35.15 -24.57
N THR A 529 -8.65 -35.41 -25.82
CA THR A 529 -8.57 -36.76 -26.41
C THR A 529 -7.15 -37.24 -26.67
N GLU A 530 -6.15 -36.37 -26.53
CA GLU A 530 -4.73 -36.68 -26.73
C GLU A 530 -3.94 -36.49 -25.42
N PRO A 531 -2.85 -37.23 -25.20
CA PRO A 531 -1.99 -37.01 -24.03
C PRO A 531 -1.42 -35.59 -23.99
N ILE A 532 -1.28 -35.03 -22.78
CA ILE A 532 -0.62 -33.74 -22.54
C ILE A 532 0.61 -33.93 -21.68
N VAL A 533 1.67 -33.17 -21.94
CA VAL A 533 2.86 -33.12 -21.07
C VAL A 533 2.83 -31.82 -20.31
N VAL A 534 2.91 -31.90 -18.98
CA VAL A 534 2.89 -30.74 -18.10
C VAL A 534 4.11 -30.71 -17.18
N GLY A 535 4.61 -29.51 -16.96
CA GLY A 535 5.49 -29.14 -15.87
C GLY A 535 4.95 -27.92 -15.15
N GLY A 536 5.68 -27.42 -14.16
CA GLY A 536 5.24 -26.24 -13.43
C GLY A 536 5.86 -26.05 -12.07
N ALA A 537 5.34 -25.08 -11.34
CA ALA A 537 5.78 -24.75 -9.99
C ALA A 537 4.67 -24.07 -9.17
N LEU A 538 4.68 -24.36 -7.87
CA LEU A 538 4.19 -23.45 -6.85
C LEU A 538 5.39 -22.59 -6.41
N HIS A 539 5.56 -21.44 -7.08
CA HIS A 539 6.77 -20.61 -7.00
C HIS A 539 6.82 -19.78 -5.71
N THR A 540 6.94 -20.44 -4.56
CA THR A 540 6.66 -19.80 -3.26
C THR A 540 7.78 -18.86 -2.82
N TYR A 541 7.42 -17.62 -2.50
CA TYR A 541 8.29 -16.61 -1.90
C TYR A 541 8.08 -16.59 -0.39
N PHE A 542 9.08 -17.01 0.37
CA PHE A 542 9.05 -16.99 1.83
C PHE A 542 9.58 -15.67 2.36
N SER A 543 8.86 -15.11 3.34
CA SER A 543 9.32 -13.96 4.11
C SER A 543 10.35 -14.43 5.15
N ILE A 544 11.51 -13.80 5.15
CA ILE A 544 12.63 -14.11 6.06
C ILE A 544 13.18 -12.81 6.65
N GLY A 545 13.82 -12.89 7.81
CA GLY A 545 14.38 -11.71 8.46
C GLY A 545 15.58 -11.12 7.73
N GLU A 546 16.49 -11.98 7.25
CA GLU A 546 17.69 -11.58 6.50
C GLU A 546 18.33 -12.79 5.82
N ILE A 547 18.53 -12.73 4.50
CA ILE A 547 19.08 -13.83 3.69
C ILE A 547 20.44 -14.33 4.20
N GLY A 548 21.29 -13.43 4.71
CA GLY A 548 22.60 -13.78 5.30
C GLY A 548 22.52 -14.50 6.65
N GLN A 549 21.34 -14.54 7.28
CA GLN A 549 21.08 -15.23 8.55
C GLN A 549 20.15 -16.44 8.40
N VAL A 550 19.92 -16.88 7.16
CA VAL A 550 19.11 -18.04 6.82
C VAL A 550 19.99 -19.21 6.39
N SER A 551 19.61 -20.42 6.81
CA SER A 551 20.11 -21.66 6.23
C SER A 551 18.97 -22.60 5.86
N ILE A 552 19.14 -23.37 4.78
CA ILE A 552 18.14 -24.31 4.29
C ILE A 552 18.66 -25.74 4.46
N GLU A 553 17.91 -26.58 5.16
CA GLU A 553 18.16 -28.01 5.30
C GLU A 553 17.20 -28.83 4.44
N GLY A 554 17.52 -30.12 4.26
CA GLY A 554 16.72 -31.09 3.50
C GLY A 554 17.27 -31.42 2.11
N LEU A 555 18.29 -30.70 1.63
CA LEU A 555 18.87 -30.86 0.30
C LEU A 555 20.36 -31.24 0.31
N ASP A 556 20.91 -31.59 1.47
CA ASP A 556 22.29 -32.06 1.60
C ASP A 556 22.51 -33.33 0.76
N GLY A 557 23.65 -33.40 0.06
CA GLY A 557 24.04 -34.51 -0.81
C GLY A 557 23.22 -34.64 -2.11
N ARG A 558 22.21 -33.81 -2.35
CA ARG A 558 21.38 -33.87 -3.57
C ARG A 558 22.08 -33.22 -4.77
N SER A 559 21.89 -33.81 -5.96
CA SER A 559 22.26 -33.17 -7.22
C SER A 559 21.33 -32.00 -7.52
N TYR A 560 21.88 -30.93 -8.06
CA TYR A 560 21.14 -29.80 -8.59
C TYR A 560 21.72 -29.32 -9.91
N LEU A 561 20.88 -28.73 -10.75
CA LEU A 561 21.30 -27.99 -11.93
C LEU A 561 21.38 -26.52 -11.61
N ASP A 562 22.52 -25.91 -11.95
CA ASP A 562 22.78 -24.49 -11.72
C ASP A 562 22.42 -23.67 -12.97
N GLN A 563 21.31 -22.92 -12.92
CA GLN A 563 20.86 -22.12 -14.06
C GLN A 563 21.85 -20.98 -14.39
N LEU A 564 22.66 -20.55 -13.42
CA LEU A 564 23.67 -19.49 -13.61
C LEU A 564 24.95 -20.02 -14.27
N ASP A 565 25.16 -21.34 -14.22
CA ASP A 565 26.31 -22.04 -14.80
C ASP A 565 25.86 -22.99 -15.92
N SER A 566 25.03 -22.48 -16.83
CA SER A 566 24.56 -23.18 -18.04
C SER A 566 23.95 -24.57 -17.77
N MET A 567 23.15 -24.69 -16.71
CA MET A 567 22.50 -25.94 -16.28
C MET A 567 23.49 -27.05 -15.89
N LYS A 568 24.72 -26.70 -15.49
CA LYS A 568 25.71 -27.69 -15.04
C LYS A 568 25.22 -28.40 -13.79
N GLU A 569 25.28 -29.72 -13.81
CA GLU A 569 24.98 -30.55 -12.64
C GLU A 569 26.10 -30.42 -11.59
N LYS A 570 25.68 -30.17 -10.35
CA LYS A 570 26.52 -30.02 -9.16
C LYS A 570 25.87 -30.77 -8.01
N GLN A 571 26.64 -31.05 -6.95
CA GLN A 571 26.13 -31.68 -5.74
C GLN A 571 26.15 -30.67 -4.59
N GLN A 572 25.07 -30.63 -3.81
CA GLN A 572 25.01 -29.82 -2.61
C GLN A 572 25.80 -30.48 -1.48
N ASP A 573 26.60 -29.67 -0.77
CA ASP A 573 27.37 -30.08 0.41
C ASP A 573 26.87 -29.28 1.62
N GLY A 574 26.24 -29.96 2.57
CA GLY A 574 25.64 -29.38 3.76
C GLY A 574 24.42 -28.50 3.50
N ALA A 575 24.04 -27.75 4.54
CA ALA A 575 22.93 -26.80 4.48
C ALA A 575 23.23 -25.66 3.49
N ILE A 576 22.20 -25.21 2.77
CA ILE A 576 22.32 -24.10 1.82
C ILE A 576 22.42 -22.80 2.61
N THR A 577 23.44 -22.01 2.31
CA THR A 577 23.57 -20.60 2.73
C THR A 577 23.70 -19.76 1.46
N ILE A 578 23.17 -18.53 1.49
CA ILE A 578 23.07 -17.69 0.31
C ILE A 578 23.84 -16.39 0.55
N GLY A 579 24.97 -16.24 -0.15
CA GLY A 579 25.80 -15.04 -0.16
C GLY A 579 25.94 -14.39 -1.54
N GLU A 580 25.24 -14.91 -2.54
CA GLU A 580 25.25 -14.48 -3.94
C GLU A 580 23.94 -14.90 -4.64
N GLU A 581 23.80 -14.59 -5.94
CA GLU A 581 22.65 -15.05 -6.73
C GLU A 581 22.63 -16.58 -6.76
N VAL A 582 21.46 -17.16 -6.45
CA VAL A 582 21.24 -18.61 -6.56
C VAL A 582 20.01 -18.86 -7.40
N ASP A 583 20.13 -19.81 -8.31
CA ASP A 583 19.04 -20.28 -9.17
C ASP A 583 19.28 -21.76 -9.48
N ARG A 584 18.84 -22.63 -8.55
CA ARG A 584 19.22 -24.05 -8.52
C ARG A 584 18.00 -24.94 -8.57
N ILE A 585 18.00 -25.90 -9.50
CA ILE A 585 16.97 -26.92 -9.61
C ILE A 585 17.50 -28.22 -9.01
N TYR A 586 17.10 -28.53 -7.78
CA TYR A 586 17.40 -29.80 -7.13
C TYR A 586 16.52 -30.90 -7.73
N ILE A 587 17.13 -32.00 -8.13
CA ILE A 587 16.46 -33.10 -8.86
C ILE A 587 16.44 -34.37 -8.03
N ASN A 588 15.52 -35.28 -8.36
CA ASN A 588 15.36 -36.59 -7.71
C ASN A 588 15.22 -36.51 -6.17
N THR A 589 14.44 -35.53 -5.70
CA THR A 589 14.18 -35.33 -4.28
C THR A 589 12.70 -35.10 -4.00
N GLU A 590 12.20 -35.76 -2.97
CA GLU A 590 10.88 -35.54 -2.36
C GLU A 590 11.02 -34.95 -0.94
N ASP A 591 12.23 -34.53 -0.57
CA ASP A 591 12.57 -34.16 0.79
C ASP A 591 11.85 -32.86 1.20
N THR A 592 11.50 -32.80 2.49
CA THR A 592 10.99 -31.57 3.11
C THR A 592 12.15 -30.61 3.33
N CYS A 593 12.04 -29.39 2.79
CA CYS A 593 13.00 -28.33 3.07
C CYS A 593 12.64 -27.62 4.37
N VAL A 594 13.66 -27.22 5.15
CA VAL A 594 13.48 -26.44 6.37
C VAL A 594 14.30 -25.17 6.28
N ILE A 595 13.64 -24.01 6.29
CA ILE A 595 14.26 -22.70 6.37
C ILE A 595 14.47 -22.38 7.84
N HIS A 596 15.72 -22.29 8.27
CA HIS A 596 16.10 -21.82 9.60
C HIS A 596 16.35 -20.32 9.54
N ASP A 597 15.43 -19.53 10.10
CA ASP A 597 15.54 -18.07 10.16
C ASP A 597 15.98 -17.65 11.56
N ARG A 598 17.27 -17.37 11.71
CA ARG A 598 17.86 -17.00 13.02
C ARG A 598 17.37 -15.64 13.51
N LYS A 599 17.09 -14.71 12.59
CA LYS A 599 16.72 -13.33 12.92
C LYS A 599 15.28 -13.26 13.42
N LEU A 600 14.37 -14.02 12.80
CA LEU A 600 12.98 -14.13 13.25
C LEU A 600 12.76 -15.27 14.27
N ALA A 601 13.81 -15.99 14.65
CA ALA A 601 13.78 -17.11 15.59
C ALA A 601 12.64 -18.10 15.28
N ARG A 602 12.57 -18.54 14.02
CA ARG A 602 11.54 -19.48 13.54
C ARG A 602 12.10 -20.46 12.51
N GLN A 603 11.38 -21.57 12.32
CA GLN A 603 11.61 -22.51 11.24
C GLN A 603 10.40 -22.54 10.31
N ILE A 604 10.63 -22.50 8.99
CA ILE A 604 9.56 -22.69 7.99
C ILE A 604 9.82 -24.01 7.27
N HIS A 605 8.86 -24.93 7.34
CA HIS A 605 8.94 -26.22 6.69
C HIS A 605 8.16 -26.20 5.38
N VAL A 606 8.72 -26.82 4.34
CA VAL A 606 8.15 -26.88 3.00
C VAL A 606 8.19 -28.34 2.54
N ALA A 607 7.08 -29.04 2.75
CA ALA A 607 6.91 -30.42 2.29
C ALA A 607 6.20 -30.46 0.94
N LYS A 608 6.42 -31.53 0.18
CA LYS A 608 5.84 -31.68 -1.15
C LYS A 608 5.45 -33.12 -1.46
N GLU A 609 4.46 -33.25 -2.35
CA GLU A 609 3.99 -34.52 -2.91
C GLU A 609 3.76 -34.35 -4.42
N GLY A 610 3.94 -35.42 -5.20
CA GLY A 610 3.78 -35.37 -6.67
C GLY A 610 4.80 -34.47 -7.39
N SER A 611 5.93 -34.21 -6.73
CA SER A 611 7.02 -33.38 -7.22
C SER A 611 8.36 -33.96 -6.77
N ARG A 612 9.23 -34.26 -7.74
CA ARG A 612 10.59 -34.79 -7.52
C ARG A 612 11.68 -33.75 -7.79
N SER A 613 11.29 -32.48 -7.94
CA SER A 613 12.22 -31.36 -8.09
C SER A 613 11.88 -30.20 -7.15
N THR A 614 12.91 -29.50 -6.67
CA THR A 614 12.78 -28.32 -5.80
C THR A 614 13.64 -27.21 -6.35
N VAL A 615 13.11 -26.01 -6.51
CA VAL A 615 13.92 -24.86 -6.90
C VAL A 615 14.25 -24.01 -5.68
N VAL A 616 15.51 -23.63 -5.54
CA VAL A 616 15.97 -22.63 -4.57
C VAL A 616 16.44 -21.42 -5.35
N TRP A 617 15.79 -20.29 -5.11
CA TRP A 617 16.07 -19.06 -5.85
C TRP A 617 16.14 -17.84 -4.93
N ASN A 618 17.16 -17.03 -5.15
CA ASN A 618 17.26 -15.67 -4.64
C ASN A 618 17.96 -14.82 -5.72
N PRO A 619 17.36 -13.70 -6.17
CA PRO A 619 17.89 -12.90 -7.27
C PRO A 619 19.18 -12.16 -6.92
N TRP A 620 19.51 -12.02 -5.65
CA TRP A 620 20.57 -11.14 -5.17
C TRP A 620 20.45 -9.72 -5.73
N ILE A 621 21.54 -8.97 -5.66
CA ILE A 621 21.54 -7.52 -5.89
C ILE A 621 21.21 -7.16 -7.34
N ASP A 622 21.91 -7.75 -8.31
CA ASP A 622 21.85 -7.25 -9.69
C ASP A 622 20.59 -7.69 -10.43
N LYS A 623 20.10 -8.92 -10.21
CA LYS A 623 18.82 -9.38 -10.80
C LYS A 623 17.64 -8.69 -10.14
N ALA A 624 17.68 -8.43 -8.83
CA ALA A 624 16.64 -7.66 -8.15
C ALA A 624 16.45 -6.27 -8.78
N LYS A 625 17.55 -5.54 -9.00
CA LYS A 625 17.53 -4.20 -9.63
C LYS A 625 16.99 -4.17 -11.06
N ARG A 626 17.06 -5.28 -11.79
CA ARG A 626 16.59 -5.38 -13.18
C ARG A 626 15.09 -5.69 -13.27
N MET A 627 14.46 -6.16 -12.20
CA MET A 627 13.05 -6.51 -12.18
C MET A 627 12.21 -5.30 -11.74
N GLY A 628 11.50 -4.67 -12.68
CA GLY A 628 10.72 -3.45 -12.40
C GLY A 628 9.53 -3.61 -11.46
N ASP A 629 9.12 -4.86 -11.17
CA ASP A 629 8.07 -5.21 -10.20
C ASP A 629 8.64 -5.76 -8.88
N PHE A 630 9.95 -5.65 -8.68
CA PHE A 630 10.68 -6.15 -7.52
C PHE A 630 11.36 -4.99 -6.79
N VAL A 631 11.14 -4.86 -5.48
CA VAL A 631 11.86 -3.85 -4.68
C VAL A 631 13.35 -4.20 -4.61
N ASN A 632 14.24 -3.25 -4.94
CA ASN A 632 15.68 -3.50 -5.14
C ASN A 632 16.36 -4.29 -4.00
N ASP A 633 16.06 -3.97 -2.75
CA ASP A 633 16.64 -4.64 -1.57
C ASP A 633 15.80 -5.84 -1.07
N GLY A 634 14.68 -6.14 -1.74
CA GLY A 634 13.75 -7.19 -1.36
C GLY A 634 14.37 -8.59 -1.33
N PHE A 635 15.47 -8.81 -2.06
CA PHE A 635 16.23 -10.06 -2.04
C PHE A 635 16.76 -10.39 -0.64
N GLN A 636 16.93 -9.40 0.24
CA GLN A 636 17.41 -9.62 1.61
C GLN A 636 16.34 -10.25 2.51
N GLU A 637 15.06 -10.06 2.20
CA GLU A 637 13.92 -10.43 3.04
C GLU A 637 13.07 -11.55 2.42
N MET A 638 13.56 -12.13 1.32
CA MET A 638 12.87 -13.18 0.58
C MET A 638 13.79 -14.34 0.24
N LEU A 639 13.19 -15.52 0.16
CA LEU A 639 13.81 -16.72 -0.40
C LEU A 639 12.73 -17.52 -1.10
N CYS A 640 13.00 -18.00 -2.31
CA CYS A 640 12.13 -18.97 -2.95
C CYS A 640 12.56 -20.39 -2.64
N ILE A 641 11.63 -21.19 -2.13
CA ILE A 641 11.68 -22.65 -2.16
C ILE A 641 10.42 -23.12 -2.88
N GLU A 642 10.60 -23.60 -4.09
CA GLU A 642 9.51 -23.88 -5.01
C GLU A 642 9.30 -25.39 -5.09
N THR A 643 8.04 -25.81 -4.97
CA THR A 643 7.64 -27.17 -5.32
C THR A 643 7.43 -27.23 -6.81
N THR A 644 8.23 -28.01 -7.53
CA THR A 644 8.28 -27.98 -8.99
C THR A 644 8.11 -29.36 -9.64
N ASN A 645 7.55 -29.36 -10.84
CA ASN A 645 7.70 -30.43 -11.84
C ASN A 645 8.53 -29.84 -12.98
N ALA A 646 9.84 -29.77 -12.77
CA ALA A 646 10.79 -29.10 -13.64
C ALA A 646 11.81 -30.08 -14.24
N HIS A 647 12.36 -29.72 -15.40
CA HIS A 647 13.35 -30.50 -16.13
C HIS A 647 12.90 -31.95 -16.41
N ASP A 648 13.54 -32.95 -15.79
CA ASP A 648 13.22 -34.37 -16.02
C ASP A 648 11.99 -34.86 -15.23
N ASP A 649 11.38 -33.97 -14.43
CA ASP A 649 10.17 -34.26 -13.65
C ASP A 649 8.90 -33.75 -14.35
N LEU A 650 8.82 -33.90 -15.67
CA LEU A 650 7.60 -33.63 -16.45
C LEU A 650 6.63 -34.81 -16.38
N HIS A 651 5.34 -34.52 -16.42
CA HIS A 651 4.28 -35.53 -16.30
C HIS A 651 3.43 -35.59 -17.57
N THR A 652 3.34 -36.78 -18.16
CA THR A 652 2.42 -37.06 -19.26
C THR A 652 1.07 -37.51 -18.68
N ILE A 653 0.02 -36.73 -18.92
CA ILE A 653 -1.34 -37.02 -18.44
C ILE A 653 -2.17 -37.56 -19.61
N GLN A 654 -2.65 -38.80 -19.49
CA GLN A 654 -3.52 -39.41 -20.50
C GLN A 654 -4.92 -38.77 -20.51
N PRO A 655 -5.69 -38.89 -21.60
CA PRO A 655 -7.07 -38.44 -21.65
C PRO A 655 -7.91 -38.95 -20.47
N GLY A 656 -8.55 -38.03 -19.73
CA GLY A 656 -9.37 -38.34 -18.56
C GLY A 656 -8.59 -38.60 -17.26
N GLU A 657 -7.26 -38.60 -17.29
CA GLU A 657 -6.42 -38.71 -16.11
C GLU A 657 -6.05 -37.34 -15.52
N GLU A 658 -5.44 -37.36 -14.33
CA GLU A 658 -4.99 -36.18 -13.62
C GLU A 658 -3.63 -36.38 -12.95
N HIS A 659 -2.88 -35.29 -12.81
CA HIS A 659 -1.66 -35.19 -12.01
C HIS A 659 -1.86 -34.21 -10.86
N ARG A 660 -1.27 -34.50 -9.70
CA ARG A 660 -1.42 -33.69 -8.49
C ARG A 660 -0.04 -33.29 -7.98
N MET A 661 0.22 -31.99 -7.88
CA MET A 661 1.39 -31.44 -7.21
C MET A 661 0.95 -30.71 -5.96
N VAL A 662 1.54 -31.07 -4.81
CA VAL A 662 1.14 -30.54 -3.51
C VAL A 662 2.32 -29.90 -2.80
N GLN A 663 2.09 -28.75 -2.18
CA GLN A 663 3.00 -28.11 -1.25
C GLN A 663 2.29 -27.90 0.09
N THR A 664 2.94 -28.26 1.19
CA THR A 664 2.45 -28.01 2.55
C THR A 664 3.48 -27.20 3.32
N ILE A 665 3.05 -26.07 3.88
CA ILE A 665 3.89 -25.08 4.54
C ILE A 665 3.43 -24.92 5.99
N TRP A 666 4.34 -25.01 6.96
CA TRP A 666 4.04 -24.70 8.36
C TRP A 666 5.23 -24.07 9.07
N VAL A 667 4.94 -23.36 10.17
CA VAL A 667 5.95 -22.70 10.99
C VAL A 667 6.21 -23.54 12.24
N GLY A 668 7.48 -23.91 12.44
CA GLY A 668 8.00 -24.55 13.64
C GLY A 668 8.71 -23.56 14.57
N LYS A 669 9.06 -24.00 15.77
CA LYS A 669 9.91 -23.27 16.72
C LYS A 669 11.37 -23.64 16.54
#